data_AF-A0AA36AFQ9-F1
#
_entry.id   AF-A0AA36AFQ9-F1
#
_cell.length_a   1.000
_cell.length_b   1.000
_cell.length_c   1.000
_cell.angle_alpha   90.00
_cell.angle_beta   90.00
_cell.angle_gamma   90.00
#
_symmetry.space_group_name_H-M   'P 1'
#
loop_
_entity.id
_entity.type
_entity.pdbx_description
1 polymer ?
#
loop_
_entity_poly.entity_id
_entity_poly.type
_entity_poly.pdbx_seq_one_letter_code
_entity_poly.pdbx_strand_id
1 'polypeptide(L)'
;MSYFGGSNNRLAESSVARNNANRLFDSQNNEKGGYNSRRLYYYTGSKLMIEWTNQHSCQHPNNNCELVLQYMCHDLIRDGTSVKTIPTNTRKCKGGDCDRDFQYGMHENYTYYQTCAQRERNKGLFFADQKLKKDTAIYTRQNPDGTRRGYECPEERDYYPYWHPSPWIDIAVMTNNVSRCSYYTQNSQNVKSKWSCNVTQPKNIVIPNNKEECETNGKIGVWTEYPAHAVAAPICREAQFSWDNYLGNGLNGKSNVFNWTIPETPGEHCVLRIRYNISTTDYDWWADHTLNPDKKGEPSKVNLSKEYPLNGKAKEQGYVFKQNPVVKIFEDVDFDLRLAINTAQFGRIFQDRSHTFSIKKRPQDLKDAVIHNLNVRGKRGNIVQVYPAVEYDFVPNLLNIATGDYIHFQWNGSNTNNKNFEGNGIAGTDRNNVVMLAESDFSEKSKNVPYKLLSFGHYGTNYPTKITNSSFLELSKDDITKLAHLGNTKGNDPLLNKADTYFDLGPRKITKQGKYHFMCTRNNDFSNRDQKGKIVVRDFPIVYKMIGLQGGTIAIQSKAALYIPPNTLDKLLSLQMASWRSDEGNDWLKEKRKRLPIVEGFASDFILLLPVENFAAESPVRLSINLTDTDSDIISVYRTGDKEYGVWQRIVTEIENGVAHSDIKQGGVYIAVKEKSLDMITNQEVIS
;
A
#
# COMPACT_ATOMS: atom_id res chain seq x y z
N MET A 1 6.63 -5.50 10.79
CA MET A 1 5.73 -4.88 9.80
C MET A 1 4.57 -5.80 9.56
N SER A 2 3.33 -5.36 9.75
CA SER A 2 2.12 -6.11 9.38
C SER A 2 1.36 -5.30 8.34
N TYR A 3 0.65 -5.93 7.41
CA TYR A 3 -0.37 -5.20 6.66
C TYR A 3 -1.70 -5.89 6.90
N PHE A 4 -2.79 -5.18 6.65
CA PHE A 4 -4.09 -5.66 7.05
C PHE A 4 -4.56 -6.77 6.10
N GLY A 5 -4.48 -8.02 6.59
CA GLY A 5 -4.52 -9.26 5.80
C GLY A 5 -3.26 -10.14 5.92
N GLY A 6 -2.21 -9.62 6.59
CA GLY A 6 -0.94 -10.27 6.87
C GLY A 6 -1.07 -11.55 7.67
N SER A 7 -0.59 -12.66 7.11
CA SER A 7 -0.62 -13.95 7.78
C SER A 7 0.45 -14.04 8.86
N ASN A 8 1.63 -13.41 8.70
CA ASN A 8 2.77 -13.58 9.61
C ASN A 8 3.09 -15.06 9.93
N ASN A 9 3.00 -15.95 8.94
CA ASN A 9 3.05 -17.42 9.10
C ASN A 9 1.95 -18.04 9.96
N ARG A 10 0.93 -17.30 10.37
CA ARG A 10 -0.19 -17.80 11.17
C ARG A 10 -1.16 -18.62 10.33
N LEU A 11 -1.80 -19.62 10.92
CA LEU A 11 -2.87 -20.42 10.30
C LEU A 11 -3.91 -20.86 11.32
N ALA A 12 -4.99 -20.08 11.45
CA ALA A 12 -6.13 -20.40 12.31
C ALA A 12 -5.71 -20.82 13.74
N GLU A 13 -4.73 -20.12 14.31
CA GLU A 13 -4.11 -20.45 15.60
C GLU A 13 -4.78 -19.66 16.73
N SER A 14 -4.89 -20.24 17.93
CA SER A 14 -5.46 -19.56 19.13
C SER A 14 -4.42 -18.92 20.03
N SER A 15 -3.14 -19.24 19.84
CA SER A 15 -2.01 -18.65 20.54
C SER A 15 -1.81 -17.18 20.17
N VAL A 16 -1.24 -16.36 21.07
CA VAL A 16 -1.01 -14.93 20.76
C VAL A 16 0.04 -14.75 19.67
N ALA A 17 1.18 -15.43 19.82
CA ALA A 17 2.20 -15.56 18.79
C ALA A 17 1.81 -16.65 17.77
N ARG A 18 2.33 -16.57 16.55
CA ARG A 18 2.32 -17.69 15.59
C ARG A 18 3.01 -18.93 16.20
N ASN A 19 2.56 -20.16 15.89
CA ASN A 19 3.21 -21.35 16.47
C ASN A 19 4.51 -21.74 15.75
N ASN A 20 4.67 -21.35 14.49
CA ASN A 20 5.83 -21.73 13.69
C ASN A 20 6.31 -20.57 12.80
N ALA A 21 7.41 -19.92 13.20
CA ALA A 21 8.06 -18.86 12.43
C ALA A 21 8.69 -19.32 11.11
N ASN A 22 8.83 -20.64 10.92
CA ASN A 22 9.47 -21.25 9.75
C ASN A 22 8.47 -21.80 8.74
N ARG A 23 7.16 -21.57 8.90
CA ARG A 23 6.12 -22.23 8.11
C ARG A 23 6.20 -21.89 6.62
N LEU A 24 6.15 -20.60 6.27
CA LEU A 24 6.05 -20.09 4.90
C LEU A 24 7.21 -19.18 4.50
N PHE A 25 7.54 -18.18 5.32
CA PHE A 25 8.50 -17.12 4.98
C PHE A 25 9.10 -16.44 6.22
N ASP A 26 10.17 -15.67 6.08
CA ASP A 26 10.74 -14.91 7.18
C ASP A 26 10.07 -13.54 7.36
N SER A 27 9.06 -13.45 8.21
CA SER A 27 8.35 -12.18 8.37
C SER A 27 9.12 -11.09 9.14
N GLN A 28 9.99 -11.48 10.07
CA GLN A 28 10.64 -10.54 11.00
C GLN A 28 9.65 -9.64 11.79
N ASN A 29 8.38 -10.04 11.92
CA ASN A 29 7.28 -9.22 12.47
C ASN A 29 6.85 -9.63 13.89
N ASN A 30 7.75 -9.58 14.88
CA ASN A 30 7.50 -9.70 16.33
C ASN A 30 6.58 -10.88 16.78
N GLU A 31 6.42 -11.91 15.95
CA GLU A 31 5.62 -13.13 16.15
C GLU A 31 4.10 -12.96 16.32
N LYS A 32 3.62 -11.80 16.76
CA LYS A 32 2.23 -11.55 17.18
C LYS A 32 1.40 -10.75 16.16
N GLY A 33 2.02 -10.28 15.08
CA GLY A 33 1.39 -9.38 14.09
C GLY A 33 0.47 -10.03 13.04
N GLY A 34 0.24 -11.35 13.12
CA GLY A 34 -0.54 -12.09 12.10
C GLY A 34 -2.03 -12.21 12.42
N TYR A 35 -2.85 -12.27 11.37
CA TYR A 35 -4.30 -12.44 11.45
C TYR A 35 -4.70 -13.89 11.19
N ASN A 36 -5.86 -14.30 11.73
CA ASN A 36 -6.52 -15.55 11.35
C ASN A 36 -7.53 -15.20 10.26
N SER A 37 -7.23 -15.47 8.99
CA SER A 37 -8.19 -15.22 7.92
C SER A 37 -8.06 -16.26 6.80
N ARG A 38 -9.15 -16.44 6.04
CA ARG A 38 -9.23 -17.35 4.88
C ARG A 38 -9.42 -16.54 3.60
N ARG A 39 -9.56 -17.22 2.47
CA ARG A 39 -9.37 -16.69 1.13
C ARG A 39 -10.47 -15.71 0.69
N LEU A 40 -10.09 -14.46 0.38
CA LEU A 40 -10.95 -13.46 -0.26
C LEU A 40 -10.82 -13.53 -1.79
N TYR A 41 -11.67 -12.81 -2.52
CA TYR A 41 -11.45 -12.57 -3.95
C TYR A 41 -11.69 -11.11 -4.33
N TYR A 42 -11.04 -10.68 -5.42
CA TYR A 42 -11.19 -9.34 -5.98
C TYR A 42 -11.35 -9.43 -7.49
N TYR A 43 -12.21 -8.57 -8.05
CA TYR A 43 -12.33 -8.46 -9.50
C TYR A 43 -11.17 -7.68 -10.11
N THR A 44 -10.74 -8.05 -11.31
CA THR A 44 -9.76 -7.25 -12.08
C THR A 44 -10.21 -5.79 -12.18
N GLY A 45 -9.28 -4.84 -12.21
CA GLY A 45 -9.53 -3.40 -12.26
C GLY A 45 -10.20 -2.77 -11.03
N SER A 46 -10.69 -3.56 -10.06
CA SER A 46 -11.26 -3.03 -8.81
C SER A 46 -10.20 -2.33 -7.94
N LYS A 47 -10.63 -1.44 -7.05
CA LYS A 47 -9.76 -0.65 -6.19
C LYS A 47 -9.67 -1.29 -4.81
N LEU A 48 -8.47 -1.66 -4.39
CA LEU A 48 -8.18 -2.21 -3.07
C LEU A 48 -7.25 -1.25 -2.32
N MET A 49 -7.70 -0.74 -1.17
CA MET A 49 -6.84 0.06 -0.30
C MET A 49 -5.99 -0.87 0.56
N ILE A 50 -4.67 -0.84 0.33
CA ILE A 50 -3.69 -1.55 1.14
C ILE A 50 -3.23 -0.60 2.23
N GLU A 51 -3.27 -1.06 3.47
CA GLU A 51 -2.80 -0.34 4.64
C GLU A 51 -1.84 -1.23 5.44
N TRP A 52 -0.82 -0.62 6.05
CA TRP A 52 0.18 -1.35 6.81
C TRP A 52 0.60 -0.64 8.09
N THR A 53 1.24 -1.43 8.95
CA THR A 53 1.97 -0.99 10.12
C THR A 53 3.46 -1.29 9.97
N ASN A 54 4.28 -0.30 10.29
CA ASN A 54 5.73 -0.42 10.36
C ASN A 54 6.21 0.16 11.70
N GLN A 55 7.19 -0.50 12.32
CA GLN A 55 7.70 -0.07 13.61
C GLN A 55 8.67 1.10 13.47
N HIS A 56 9.56 1.04 12.49
CA HIS A 56 10.50 2.11 12.20
C HIS A 56 9.84 3.15 11.29
N SER A 57 10.43 4.33 11.20
CA SER A 57 9.92 5.45 10.44
C SER A 57 10.19 5.36 8.92
N CYS A 58 9.58 6.27 8.17
CA CYS A 58 9.84 6.53 6.75
C CYS A 58 9.70 8.03 6.56
N GLN A 59 10.48 8.63 5.65
CA GLN A 59 10.68 10.08 5.51
C GLN A 59 11.02 10.80 6.84
N HIS A 60 11.64 10.10 7.79
CA HIS A 60 12.10 10.67 9.06
C HIS A 60 13.63 10.61 9.11
N PRO A 61 14.33 11.55 9.77
CA PRO A 61 15.79 11.56 9.85
C PRO A 61 16.44 10.31 10.47
N ASN A 62 15.67 9.47 11.15
CA ASN A 62 16.20 8.32 11.90
C ASN A 62 16.60 7.14 11.00
N ASN A 63 16.04 7.03 9.79
CA ASN A 63 16.34 5.93 8.90
C ASN A 63 16.05 6.24 7.42
N ASN A 64 16.80 5.54 6.56
CA ASN A 64 16.36 5.31 5.20
C ASN A 64 15.32 4.19 5.17
N CYS A 65 14.29 4.37 4.34
CA CYS A 65 13.16 3.45 4.23
C CYS A 65 12.81 3.19 2.78
N GLU A 66 12.48 1.93 2.47
CA GLU A 66 11.86 1.52 1.22
C GLU A 66 10.76 0.49 1.48
N LEU A 67 9.59 0.74 0.91
CA LEU A 67 8.41 -0.12 0.98
C LEU A 67 8.14 -0.66 -0.41
N VAL A 68 8.22 -1.98 -0.60
CA VAL A 68 8.00 -2.63 -1.89
C VAL A 68 6.77 -3.53 -1.82
N LEU A 69 5.75 -3.21 -2.62
CA LEU A 69 4.53 -3.99 -2.77
C LEU A 69 4.64 -4.91 -3.97
N GLN A 70 4.31 -6.18 -3.78
CA GLN A 70 4.39 -7.22 -4.81
C GLN A 70 3.27 -8.22 -4.65
N TYR A 71 2.92 -8.92 -5.73
CA TYR A 71 2.03 -10.07 -5.67
C TYR A 71 2.58 -11.22 -6.51
N MET A 72 2.04 -12.41 -6.28
CA MET A 72 2.37 -13.61 -7.03
C MET A 72 1.11 -14.45 -7.16
N CYS A 73 0.88 -15.04 -8.34
CA CYS A 73 -0.23 -15.96 -8.60
C CYS A 73 0.30 -17.24 -9.26
N HIS A 74 -0.16 -18.40 -8.79
CA HIS A 74 0.18 -19.71 -9.33
C HIS A 74 -0.74 -20.78 -8.73
N ASP A 75 -1.18 -21.77 -9.51
CA ASP A 75 -2.20 -22.77 -9.12
C ASP A 75 -1.90 -23.54 -7.82
N LEU A 76 -0.62 -23.68 -7.49
CA LEU A 76 -0.17 -24.41 -6.30
C LEU A 76 0.00 -23.54 -5.04
N ILE A 77 -0.19 -22.22 -5.13
CA ILE A 77 -0.10 -21.30 -3.98
C ILE A 77 -1.22 -21.58 -2.99
N ARG A 78 -0.86 -21.70 -1.70
CA ARG A 78 -1.81 -22.11 -0.65
C ARG A 78 -1.32 -21.78 0.75
N ASP A 79 -2.27 -21.56 1.65
CA ASP A 79 -2.05 -21.52 3.09
C ASP A 79 -1.85 -22.93 3.68
N GLY A 80 -2.44 -23.96 3.09
CA GLY A 80 -2.46 -25.31 3.64
C GLY A 80 -3.34 -25.45 4.89
N THR A 81 -3.30 -26.62 5.52
CA THR A 81 -4.06 -26.95 6.74
C THR A 81 -3.17 -27.21 7.95
N SER A 82 -1.85 -27.28 7.74
CA SER A 82 -0.85 -27.58 8.75
C SER A 82 -0.03 -26.35 9.13
N VAL A 83 0.24 -26.21 10.43
CA VAL A 83 1.18 -25.21 10.96
C VAL A 83 2.64 -25.61 10.78
N LYS A 84 2.91 -26.85 10.34
CA LYS A 84 4.27 -27.37 10.14
C LYS A 84 4.90 -26.80 8.88
N THR A 85 6.23 -26.72 8.87
CA THR A 85 6.99 -26.33 7.66
C THR A 85 7.00 -27.49 6.66
N ILE A 86 6.73 -27.18 5.38
CA ILE A 86 6.81 -28.14 4.28
C ILE A 86 8.19 -28.84 4.23
N PRO A 87 8.30 -30.17 4.06
CA PRO A 87 9.60 -30.86 4.02
C PRO A 87 10.39 -30.59 2.74
N THR A 88 11.73 -30.63 2.78
CA THR A 88 12.57 -30.62 1.56
C THR A 88 12.94 -32.02 1.06
N ASN A 89 12.80 -33.03 1.91
CA ASN A 89 12.95 -34.43 1.51
C ASN A 89 11.60 -34.90 0.96
N THR A 90 11.52 -35.08 -0.36
CA THR A 90 10.30 -35.43 -1.06
C THR A 90 9.65 -36.72 -0.57
N ARG A 91 10.44 -37.68 -0.05
CA ARG A 91 9.92 -38.92 0.57
C ARG A 91 9.08 -38.69 1.83
N LYS A 92 9.19 -37.52 2.47
CA LYS A 92 8.38 -37.12 3.63
C LYS A 92 7.07 -36.44 3.25
N CYS A 93 6.87 -36.16 1.97
CA CYS A 93 5.67 -35.55 1.42
C CYS A 93 4.75 -36.63 0.87
N LYS A 94 3.43 -36.39 0.91
CA LYS A 94 2.43 -37.30 0.36
C LYS A 94 2.74 -37.60 -1.11
N GLY A 95 2.81 -38.89 -1.47
CA GLY A 95 3.09 -39.32 -2.84
C GLY A 95 4.50 -39.03 -3.35
N GLY A 96 5.43 -38.64 -2.48
CA GLY A 96 6.79 -38.29 -2.91
C GLY A 96 6.88 -36.92 -3.59
N ASP A 97 5.85 -36.08 -3.48
CA ASP A 97 5.77 -34.77 -4.14
C ASP A 97 5.32 -33.71 -3.13
N CYS A 98 6.24 -32.82 -2.76
CA CYS A 98 5.93 -31.75 -1.81
C CYS A 98 5.08 -30.64 -2.44
N ASP A 99 5.21 -30.40 -3.74
CA ASP A 99 4.43 -29.37 -4.44
C ASP A 99 2.95 -29.73 -4.48
N ARG A 100 2.62 -31.02 -4.42
CA ARG A 100 1.25 -31.55 -4.34
C ARG A 100 0.83 -32.07 -2.97
N ASP A 101 1.64 -31.84 -1.94
CA ASP A 101 1.23 -32.07 -0.56
C ASP A 101 0.49 -30.85 0.00
N PHE A 102 -0.81 -30.78 -0.28
CA PHE A 102 -1.68 -29.64 0.05
C PHE A 102 -1.92 -29.43 1.56
N GLN A 103 -1.47 -30.35 2.42
CA GLN A 103 -1.54 -30.13 3.87
C GLN A 103 -0.65 -28.95 4.29
N TYR A 104 0.47 -28.74 3.59
CA TYR A 104 1.42 -27.68 3.92
C TYR A 104 1.11 -26.41 3.15
N GLY A 105 1.33 -25.28 3.80
CA GLY A 105 1.37 -24.00 3.12
C GLY A 105 2.58 -23.89 2.19
N MET A 106 2.38 -23.24 1.05
CA MET A 106 3.39 -23.08 0.01
C MET A 106 3.08 -21.82 -0.80
N HIS A 107 3.98 -20.83 -0.77
CA HIS A 107 3.89 -19.64 -1.61
C HIS A 107 4.83 -19.81 -2.81
N GLU A 108 6.10 -20.07 -2.58
CA GLU A 108 7.04 -20.50 -3.62
C GLU A 108 7.11 -22.03 -3.71
N ASN A 109 7.33 -22.58 -4.91
CA ASN A 109 7.39 -24.02 -5.12
C ASN A 109 8.76 -24.63 -4.76
N TYR A 110 8.80 -25.96 -4.68
CA TYR A 110 9.99 -26.72 -4.33
C TYR A 110 11.15 -26.45 -5.28
N THR A 111 10.90 -26.47 -6.59
CA THR A 111 11.93 -26.27 -7.61
C THR A 111 12.60 -24.90 -7.48
N TYR A 112 11.82 -23.84 -7.30
CA TYR A 112 12.32 -22.48 -7.07
C TYR A 112 13.24 -22.42 -5.85
N TYR A 113 12.82 -23.02 -4.73
CA TYR A 113 13.62 -23.08 -3.52
C TYR A 113 14.89 -23.92 -3.69
N GLN A 114 14.81 -25.10 -4.31
CA GLN A 114 15.97 -25.96 -4.53
C GLN A 114 17.02 -25.23 -5.39
N THR A 115 16.59 -24.59 -6.47
CA THR A 115 17.48 -23.77 -7.30
C THR A 115 18.13 -22.67 -6.48
N CYS A 116 17.38 -21.93 -5.64
CA CYS A 116 17.97 -20.92 -4.75
C CYS A 116 18.94 -21.52 -3.71
N ALA A 117 18.58 -22.66 -3.10
CA ALA A 117 19.40 -23.30 -2.07
C ALA A 117 20.74 -23.82 -2.58
N GLN A 118 20.80 -24.18 -3.86
CA GLN A 118 21.99 -24.70 -4.54
C GLN A 118 22.72 -23.65 -5.36
N ARG A 119 22.05 -22.57 -5.77
CA ARG A 119 22.65 -21.47 -6.52
C ARG A 119 23.71 -20.79 -5.68
N GLU A 120 24.86 -20.55 -6.29
CA GLU A 120 25.90 -19.72 -5.72
C GLU A 120 25.34 -18.32 -5.43
N ARG A 121 25.54 -17.81 -4.22
CA ARG A 121 25.13 -16.45 -3.89
C ARG A 121 25.86 -15.44 -4.76
N ASN A 122 25.29 -14.26 -4.93
CA ASN A 122 26.02 -13.14 -5.50
C ASN A 122 27.14 -12.71 -4.54
N LYS A 123 28.38 -13.06 -4.91
CA LYS A 123 29.59 -12.72 -4.15
C LYS A 123 29.90 -11.22 -4.16
N GLY A 124 29.25 -10.43 -5.01
CA GLY A 124 29.33 -8.96 -5.04
C GLY A 124 28.59 -8.26 -3.90
N LEU A 125 27.83 -8.97 -3.06
CA LEU A 125 27.02 -8.37 -2.00
C LEU A 125 27.80 -8.08 -0.72
N PHE A 126 27.56 -6.91 -0.14
CA PHE A 126 28.02 -6.52 1.18
C PHE A 126 27.33 -7.33 2.29
N PHE A 127 28.13 -7.88 3.21
CA PHE A 127 27.67 -8.60 4.39
C PHE A 127 28.22 -8.02 5.71
N ALA A 128 28.84 -6.84 5.66
CA ALA A 128 29.52 -6.25 6.82
C ALA A 128 30.53 -7.23 7.41
N ASP A 129 30.47 -7.49 8.71
CA ASP A 129 31.30 -8.47 9.44
C ASP A 129 30.56 -9.80 9.71
N GLN A 130 29.41 -10.04 9.06
CA GLN A 130 28.64 -11.26 9.27
C GLN A 130 29.39 -12.49 8.73
N LYS A 131 29.42 -13.54 9.54
CA LYS A 131 30.03 -14.83 9.18
C LYS A 131 29.00 -15.71 8.47
N LEU A 132 28.98 -15.67 7.14
CA LEU A 132 28.17 -16.59 6.34
C LEU A 132 28.67 -18.03 6.49
N LYS A 133 27.75 -19.00 6.66
CA LYS A 133 28.11 -20.41 6.84
C LYS A 133 28.54 -21.09 5.53
N LYS A 134 27.97 -20.69 4.39
CA LYS A 134 28.31 -21.19 3.04
C LYS A 134 28.03 -20.11 1.99
N ASP A 135 28.38 -20.40 0.75
CA ASP A 135 28.29 -19.48 -0.40
C ASP A 135 27.12 -19.77 -1.35
N THR A 136 25.98 -20.26 -0.85
CA THR A 136 24.75 -20.38 -1.68
C THR A 136 23.73 -19.30 -1.34
N ALA A 137 22.78 -19.03 -2.25
CA ALA A 137 21.85 -17.90 -2.18
C ALA A 137 20.83 -17.96 -1.01
N ILE A 138 20.88 -18.98 -0.16
CA ILE A 138 20.16 -18.99 1.12
C ILE A 138 20.96 -18.35 2.27
N TYR A 139 22.25 -18.09 2.06
CA TYR A 139 23.15 -17.47 3.02
C TYR A 139 23.36 -15.99 2.66
N THR A 140 22.64 -15.12 3.36
CA THR A 140 22.69 -13.66 3.20
C THR A 140 23.19 -13.01 4.48
N ARG A 141 23.45 -11.69 4.45
CA ARG A 141 23.78 -10.93 5.66
C ARG A 141 22.74 -11.12 6.77
N GLN A 142 21.45 -11.19 6.41
CA GLN A 142 20.36 -11.35 7.38
C GLN A 142 20.01 -12.82 7.67
N ASN A 143 20.50 -13.77 6.88
CA ASN A 143 20.34 -15.19 7.10
C ASN A 143 21.69 -15.93 7.04
N PRO A 144 22.69 -15.54 7.86
CA PRO A 144 24.06 -16.06 7.76
C PRO A 144 24.15 -17.56 8.05
N ASP A 145 23.16 -18.10 8.77
CA ASP A 145 23.05 -19.51 9.12
C ASP A 145 22.31 -20.37 8.10
N GLY A 146 21.66 -19.76 7.10
CA GLY A 146 20.84 -20.46 6.11
C GLY A 146 19.57 -21.08 6.71
N THR A 147 18.96 -20.41 7.69
CA THR A 147 17.71 -20.89 8.31
C THR A 147 16.62 -20.96 7.25
N ARG A 148 15.97 -22.12 7.14
CA ARG A 148 14.91 -22.35 6.15
C ARG A 148 13.56 -21.87 6.67
N ARG A 149 12.84 -21.11 5.83
CA ARG A 149 11.49 -20.61 6.07
C ARG A 149 10.61 -21.00 4.88
N GLY A 150 9.82 -22.07 5.04
CA GLY A 150 9.10 -22.67 3.92
C GLY A 150 10.02 -22.96 2.73
N TYR A 151 9.66 -22.38 1.59
CA TYR A 151 10.40 -22.41 0.32
C TYR A 151 10.81 -20.99 -0.13
N GLU A 152 10.90 -20.04 0.80
CA GLU A 152 11.42 -18.72 0.50
C GLU A 152 12.90 -18.76 0.07
N CYS A 153 13.26 -17.92 -0.91
CA CYS A 153 14.64 -17.64 -1.28
C CYS A 153 15.14 -16.37 -0.54
N PRO A 154 16.04 -16.48 0.46
CA PRO A 154 16.52 -15.36 1.25
C PRO A 154 17.19 -14.24 0.42
N GLU A 155 17.98 -14.57 -0.59
CA GLU A 155 18.62 -13.55 -1.43
C GLU A 155 17.60 -12.75 -2.27
N GLU A 156 16.52 -13.38 -2.76
CA GLU A 156 15.45 -12.66 -3.46
C GLU A 156 14.65 -11.75 -2.51
N ARG A 157 14.40 -12.24 -1.29
CA ARG A 157 13.79 -11.44 -0.24
C ARG A 157 14.66 -10.22 0.09
N ASP A 158 15.95 -10.43 0.28
CA ASP A 158 16.89 -9.45 0.84
C ASP A 158 17.41 -8.42 -0.18
N TYR A 159 17.28 -8.67 -1.48
CA TYR A 159 17.87 -7.77 -2.47
C TYR A 159 16.89 -7.47 -3.60
N TYR A 160 16.65 -6.18 -3.83
CA TYR A 160 15.69 -5.68 -4.80
C TYR A 160 16.25 -4.52 -5.66
N PRO A 161 16.00 -4.51 -6.99
CA PRO A 161 15.42 -5.57 -7.82
C PRO A 161 16.29 -6.82 -7.87
N TYR A 162 15.66 -8.00 -7.93
CA TYR A 162 16.40 -9.25 -7.97
C TYR A 162 16.98 -9.50 -9.37
N TRP A 163 18.22 -10.00 -9.45
CA TRP A 163 18.93 -10.21 -10.72
C TRP A 163 18.68 -11.58 -11.35
N HIS A 164 18.19 -12.55 -10.57
CA HIS A 164 17.70 -13.84 -11.07
C HIS A 164 16.17 -13.83 -11.20
N PRO A 165 15.58 -14.85 -11.86
CA PRO A 165 14.14 -14.96 -12.00
C PRO A 165 13.45 -14.97 -10.63
N SER A 166 12.45 -14.12 -10.46
CA SER A 166 11.57 -14.04 -9.31
C SER A 166 10.13 -14.31 -9.76
N PRO A 167 9.31 -15.03 -8.98
CA PRO A 167 7.90 -15.20 -9.28
C PRO A 167 7.04 -14.00 -8.83
N TRP A 168 7.66 -13.00 -8.20
CA TRP A 168 6.98 -11.82 -7.67
C TRP A 168 6.85 -10.71 -8.72
N ILE A 169 5.62 -10.29 -8.96
CA ILE A 169 5.29 -9.15 -9.81
C ILE A 169 5.26 -7.89 -8.96
N ASP A 170 5.98 -6.85 -9.40
CA ASP A 170 6.12 -5.61 -8.64
C ASP A 170 4.94 -4.67 -8.86
N ILE A 171 4.34 -4.19 -7.78
CA ILE A 171 3.21 -3.23 -7.80
C ILE A 171 3.75 -1.81 -7.64
N ALA A 172 4.50 -1.58 -6.57
CA ALA A 172 5.00 -0.25 -6.23
C ALA A 172 6.25 -0.29 -5.34
N VAL A 173 7.07 0.75 -5.49
CA VAL A 173 8.24 1.05 -4.66
C VAL A 173 8.05 2.45 -4.10
N MET A 174 7.89 2.53 -2.79
CA MET A 174 7.73 3.77 -2.04
C MET A 174 9.00 3.98 -1.22
N THR A 175 9.84 4.96 -1.58
CA THR A 175 11.19 5.12 -1.02
C THR A 175 11.44 6.53 -0.52
N ASN A 176 12.34 6.69 0.45
CA ASN A 176 12.85 8.01 0.83
C ASN A 176 13.79 8.59 -0.25
N ASN A 177 14.43 7.73 -1.05
CA ASN A 177 15.40 8.14 -2.06
C ASN A 177 14.88 7.88 -3.48
N VAL A 178 14.09 8.83 -3.99
CA VAL A 178 13.43 8.73 -5.30
C VAL A 178 14.38 8.86 -6.48
N SER A 179 15.63 9.30 -6.29
CA SER A 179 16.65 9.26 -7.36
C SER A 179 16.86 7.82 -7.89
N ARG A 180 16.51 6.82 -7.09
CA ARG A 180 16.61 5.39 -7.43
C ARG A 180 15.41 4.85 -8.20
N CYS A 181 14.37 5.65 -8.41
CA CYS A 181 13.18 5.18 -9.12
C CYS A 181 13.47 4.69 -10.52
N SER A 182 14.35 5.38 -11.26
CA SER A 182 14.81 4.94 -12.58
C SER A 182 15.46 3.55 -12.53
N TYR A 183 16.30 3.30 -11.52
CA TYR A 183 16.91 1.98 -11.30
C TYR A 183 15.84 0.91 -11.02
N TYR A 184 14.86 1.20 -10.17
CA TYR A 184 13.80 0.27 -9.83
C TYR A 184 12.90 -0.10 -11.01
N THR A 185 12.42 0.90 -11.75
CA THR A 185 11.49 0.68 -12.85
C THR A 185 12.14 -0.05 -14.02
N GLN A 186 13.42 0.23 -14.31
CA GLN A 186 14.16 -0.41 -15.40
C GLN A 186 14.66 -1.82 -15.06
N ASN A 187 14.93 -2.12 -13.78
CA ASN A 187 15.49 -3.42 -13.37
C ASN A 187 14.47 -4.38 -12.79
N SER A 188 13.20 -3.99 -12.64
CA SER A 188 12.10 -4.89 -12.30
C SER A 188 11.93 -5.99 -13.36
N GLN A 189 11.63 -7.22 -12.94
CA GLN A 189 11.29 -8.30 -13.88
C GLN A 189 9.96 -8.07 -14.60
N ASN A 190 9.15 -7.10 -14.16
CA ASN A 190 7.96 -6.68 -14.90
C ASN A 190 8.28 -6.36 -16.37
N VAL A 191 9.40 -5.68 -16.61
CA VAL A 191 9.81 -5.16 -17.93
C VAL A 191 11.17 -5.66 -18.42
N LYS A 192 11.99 -6.25 -17.55
CA LYS A 192 13.35 -6.72 -17.90
C LYS A 192 13.48 -8.22 -17.68
N SER A 193 13.90 -8.96 -18.71
CA SER A 193 14.17 -10.39 -18.59
C SER A 193 15.29 -10.69 -17.58
N LYS A 194 15.26 -11.89 -17.02
CA LYS A 194 16.23 -12.39 -16.05
C LYS A 194 16.84 -13.67 -16.55
N TRP A 195 17.98 -14.05 -15.99
CA TRP A 195 18.73 -15.20 -16.46
C TRP A 195 19.13 -16.10 -15.30
N SER A 196 19.18 -17.41 -15.55
CA SER A 196 19.64 -18.39 -14.57
C SER A 196 20.24 -19.61 -15.24
N CYS A 197 21.16 -20.29 -14.55
CA CYS A 197 21.73 -21.54 -15.03
C CYS A 197 20.74 -22.68 -14.79
N ASN A 198 20.22 -23.27 -15.87
CA ASN A 198 19.32 -24.41 -15.82
C ASN A 198 20.12 -25.72 -15.89
N VAL A 199 20.05 -26.53 -14.84
CA VAL A 199 20.83 -27.76 -14.70
C VAL A 199 19.92 -28.98 -14.77
N THR A 200 20.28 -29.99 -15.58
CA THR A 200 19.45 -31.18 -15.80
C THR A 200 19.46 -32.16 -14.61
N GLN A 201 20.51 -32.16 -13.78
CA GLN A 201 20.58 -32.95 -12.54
C GLN A 201 21.31 -32.19 -11.42
N PRO A 202 20.60 -31.37 -10.62
CA PRO A 202 21.22 -30.54 -9.58
C PRO A 202 21.83 -31.29 -8.38
N LYS A 203 21.93 -32.62 -8.40
CA LYS A 203 22.36 -33.38 -7.22
C LYS A 203 23.85 -33.16 -6.98
N ASN A 204 24.17 -32.58 -5.81
CA ASN A 204 25.53 -32.30 -5.33
C ASN A 204 26.31 -31.28 -6.18
N ILE A 205 25.62 -30.42 -6.92
CA ILE A 205 26.22 -29.35 -7.72
C ILE A 205 25.82 -28.00 -7.14
N VAL A 206 26.78 -27.08 -7.04
CA VAL A 206 26.50 -25.65 -6.80
C VAL A 206 26.14 -25.05 -8.15
N ILE A 207 24.93 -24.49 -8.28
CA ILE A 207 24.45 -23.93 -9.55
C ILE A 207 25.13 -22.56 -9.75
N PRO A 208 25.89 -22.35 -10.84
CA PRO A 208 26.53 -21.07 -11.08
C PRO A 208 25.54 -19.92 -11.23
N ASN A 209 25.94 -18.73 -10.81
CA ASN A 209 25.10 -17.52 -10.87
C ASN A 209 25.39 -16.63 -12.09
N ASN A 210 26.29 -17.05 -12.97
CA ASN A 210 26.70 -16.31 -14.17
C ASN A 210 26.78 -17.25 -15.38
N LYS A 211 26.79 -16.64 -16.57
CA LYS A 211 26.78 -17.35 -17.85
C LYS A 211 28.04 -18.16 -18.08
N GLU A 212 29.20 -17.54 -17.84
CA GLU A 212 30.51 -18.13 -18.12
C GLU A 212 30.64 -19.48 -17.41
N GLU A 213 30.49 -19.50 -16.09
CA GLU A 213 30.60 -20.73 -15.30
C GLU A 213 29.50 -21.75 -15.60
N CYS A 214 28.30 -21.31 -15.95
CA CYS A 214 27.22 -22.21 -16.35
C CYS A 214 27.57 -23.00 -17.62
N GLU A 215 28.29 -22.37 -18.55
CA GLU A 215 28.59 -22.87 -19.89
C GLU A 215 30.04 -23.42 -20.04
N THR A 216 30.89 -23.28 -19.02
CA THR A 216 32.30 -23.76 -19.02
C THR A 216 32.43 -25.25 -19.39
N ASN A 217 33.60 -25.60 -19.97
CA ASN A 217 34.01 -26.94 -20.42
C ASN A 217 33.65 -28.04 -19.41
N GLY A 218 32.58 -28.78 -19.73
CA GLY A 218 31.92 -29.74 -18.84
C GLY A 218 30.39 -29.62 -18.83
N LYS A 219 29.85 -28.47 -19.28
CA LYS A 219 28.41 -28.12 -19.34
C LYS A 219 27.68 -28.44 -18.03
N ILE A 220 27.85 -27.57 -17.03
CA ILE A 220 27.09 -27.66 -15.77
C ILE A 220 25.59 -27.49 -16.05
N GLY A 221 25.24 -26.57 -16.94
CA GLY A 221 23.87 -26.34 -17.35
C GLY A 221 23.77 -25.50 -18.62
N VAL A 222 22.60 -24.93 -18.85
CA VAL A 222 22.30 -24.01 -19.94
C VAL A 222 21.90 -22.66 -19.35
N TRP A 223 22.60 -21.59 -19.72
CA TRP A 223 22.24 -20.24 -19.30
C TRP A 223 20.93 -19.83 -19.99
N THR A 224 19.85 -19.84 -19.22
CA THR A 224 18.49 -19.74 -19.75
C THR A 224 17.89 -18.38 -19.44
N GLU A 225 17.28 -17.77 -20.46
CA GLU A 225 16.49 -16.56 -20.30
C GLU A 225 15.11 -16.88 -19.74
N TYR A 226 14.69 -16.08 -18.77
CA TYR A 226 13.34 -16.03 -18.25
C TYR A 226 12.76 -14.67 -18.65
N PRO A 227 11.70 -14.65 -19.46
CA PRO A 227 11.18 -13.41 -20.00
C PRO A 227 10.70 -12.48 -18.87
N ALA A 228 10.63 -11.20 -19.21
CA ALA A 228 9.90 -10.25 -18.39
C ALA A 228 8.44 -10.70 -18.21
N HIS A 229 7.80 -10.30 -17.11
CA HIS A 229 6.39 -10.63 -16.88
C HIS A 229 5.43 -9.98 -17.89
N ALA A 230 5.94 -9.08 -18.74
CA ALA A 230 5.17 -8.34 -19.74
C ALA A 230 4.02 -7.53 -19.12
N VAL A 231 4.29 -6.91 -17.97
CA VAL A 231 3.38 -5.98 -17.29
C VAL A 231 4.08 -4.64 -17.08
N ALA A 232 3.30 -3.61 -16.73
CA ALA A 232 3.87 -2.28 -16.47
C ALA A 232 4.96 -2.34 -15.38
N ALA A 233 6.00 -1.52 -15.53
CA ALA A 233 6.98 -1.30 -14.48
C ALA A 233 6.28 -0.86 -13.16
N PRO A 234 6.85 -1.18 -11.99
CA PRO A 234 6.24 -0.78 -10.73
C PRO A 234 6.12 0.73 -10.62
N ILE A 235 5.07 1.19 -9.95
CA ILE A 235 4.96 2.62 -9.58
C ILE A 235 6.10 2.93 -8.61
N CYS A 236 7.00 3.84 -8.95
CA CYS A 236 8.01 4.32 -8.00
C CYS A 236 7.74 5.77 -7.61
N ARG A 237 7.66 6.03 -6.32
CA ARG A 237 7.40 7.37 -5.74
C ARG A 237 7.99 7.48 -4.34
N GLU A 238 7.88 8.67 -3.76
CA GLU A 238 8.23 8.92 -2.36
C GLU A 238 7.38 8.06 -1.42
N ALA A 239 8.01 7.54 -0.37
CA ALA A 239 7.30 7.00 0.77
C ALA A 239 6.49 8.10 1.48
N GLN A 240 5.36 7.71 2.07
CA GLN A 240 4.67 8.58 3.02
C GLN A 240 5.46 8.65 4.32
N PHE A 241 5.39 9.80 4.99
CA PHE A 241 5.93 9.94 6.33
C PHE A 241 5.28 8.97 7.30
N SER A 242 6.06 8.40 8.22
CA SER A 242 5.54 7.64 9.35
C SER A 242 6.46 7.78 10.58
N TRP A 243 5.86 7.84 11.76
CA TRP A 243 6.57 7.95 13.02
C TRP A 243 7.14 6.62 13.53
N ASP A 244 8.28 6.67 14.23
CA ASP A 244 8.87 5.52 14.93
C ASP A 244 8.01 5.07 16.11
N ASN A 245 7.73 3.77 16.17
CA ASN A 245 6.94 3.09 17.22
C ASN A 245 5.47 3.52 17.34
N TYR A 246 4.90 4.18 16.32
CA TYR A 246 3.46 4.51 16.25
C TYR A 246 2.71 3.68 15.20
N LEU A 247 3.09 2.40 15.05
CA LEU A 247 2.51 1.47 14.07
C LEU A 247 2.51 2.03 12.63
N GLY A 248 3.45 2.89 12.28
CA GLY A 248 3.56 3.45 10.94
C GLY A 248 2.53 4.54 10.64
N ASN A 249 1.87 5.09 11.68
CA ASN A 249 0.93 6.20 11.49
C ASN A 249 1.63 7.40 10.85
N GLY A 250 0.99 7.95 9.82
CA GLY A 250 1.44 9.14 9.13
C GLY A 250 1.12 10.42 9.90
N LEU A 251 1.38 11.57 9.27
CA LEU A 251 1.26 12.90 9.89
C LEU A 251 -0.12 13.21 10.47
N ASN A 252 -1.18 12.57 9.98
CA ASN A 252 -2.56 12.77 10.41
C ASN A 252 -3.02 11.75 11.48
N GLY A 253 -2.10 10.95 12.03
CA GLY A 253 -2.42 9.91 13.02
C GLY A 253 -3.16 8.70 12.43
N LYS A 254 -3.23 8.57 11.10
CA LYS A 254 -3.83 7.42 10.41
C LYS A 254 -2.74 6.54 9.80
N SER A 255 -3.07 5.27 9.56
CA SER A 255 -2.19 4.34 8.84
C SER A 255 -1.89 4.86 7.43
N ASN A 256 -0.68 4.60 6.95
CA ASN A 256 -0.33 4.87 5.55
C ASN A 256 -1.03 3.88 4.61
N VAL A 257 -1.32 4.35 3.39
CA VAL A 257 -2.21 3.66 2.44
C VAL A 257 -1.59 3.61 1.04
N PHE A 258 -1.91 2.55 0.30
CA PHE A 258 -1.66 2.46 -1.12
C PHE A 258 -2.91 1.91 -1.82
N ASN A 259 -3.48 2.70 -2.73
CA ASN A 259 -4.64 2.26 -3.52
C ASN A 259 -4.17 1.42 -4.71
N TRP A 260 -4.26 0.10 -4.57
CA TRP A 260 -3.92 -0.84 -5.62
C TRP A 260 -5.13 -1.05 -6.55
N THR A 261 -4.88 -0.91 -7.85
CA THR A 261 -5.83 -1.39 -8.86
C THR A 261 -5.49 -2.84 -9.17
N ILE A 262 -6.44 -3.74 -8.91
CA ILE A 262 -6.23 -5.18 -9.14
C ILE A 262 -5.87 -5.41 -10.62
N PRO A 263 -4.77 -6.12 -10.92
CA PRO A 263 -4.28 -6.28 -12.29
C PRO A 263 -5.23 -7.14 -13.14
N GLU A 264 -5.17 -6.96 -14.46
CA GLU A 264 -5.89 -7.77 -15.46
C GLU A 264 -5.22 -9.15 -15.68
N THR A 265 -4.81 -9.81 -14.60
CA THR A 265 -4.18 -11.12 -14.59
C THR A 265 -4.96 -12.05 -13.65
N PRO A 266 -6.11 -12.59 -14.09
CA PRO A 266 -6.90 -13.50 -13.28
C PRO A 266 -6.06 -14.68 -12.78
N GLY A 267 -6.28 -15.07 -11.54
CA GLY A 267 -5.55 -16.13 -10.89
C GLY A 267 -6.29 -16.56 -9.65
N GLU A 268 -6.55 -17.86 -9.51
CA GLU A 268 -7.27 -18.36 -8.36
C GLU A 268 -6.42 -18.29 -7.09
N HIS A 269 -5.13 -18.54 -7.20
CA HIS A 269 -4.25 -18.69 -6.05
C HIS A 269 -3.18 -17.61 -6.06
N CYS A 270 -3.46 -16.50 -5.39
CA CYS A 270 -2.57 -15.34 -5.32
C CYS A 270 -2.18 -15.00 -3.87
N VAL A 271 -1.04 -14.33 -3.72
CA VAL A 271 -0.53 -13.80 -2.45
C VAL A 271 0.05 -12.40 -2.67
N LEU A 272 -0.20 -11.49 -1.72
CA LEU A 272 0.35 -10.15 -1.65
C LEU A 272 1.53 -10.16 -0.67
N ARG A 273 2.62 -9.48 -1.01
CA ARG A 273 3.80 -9.27 -0.16
C ARG A 273 4.08 -7.78 -0.06
N ILE A 274 4.43 -7.36 1.14
CA ILE A 274 5.10 -6.09 1.38
C ILE A 274 6.48 -6.36 1.95
N ARG A 275 7.50 -5.69 1.42
CA ARG A 275 8.84 -5.63 2.00
C ARG A 275 9.07 -4.23 2.54
N TYR A 276 9.75 -4.17 3.68
CA TYR A 276 10.15 -2.95 4.32
C TYR A 276 11.63 -3.00 4.63
N ASN A 277 12.40 -2.28 3.82
CA ASN A 277 13.83 -2.19 3.92
C ASN A 277 14.17 -0.93 4.72
N ILE A 278 14.98 -1.09 5.76
CA ILE A 278 15.52 0.04 6.52
C ILE A 278 17.03 0.01 6.49
N SER A 279 17.64 1.19 6.59
CA SER A 279 19.07 1.37 6.83
C SER A 279 19.32 2.60 7.69
N THR A 280 20.40 2.57 8.46
CA THR A 280 20.83 3.63 9.38
C THR A 280 21.81 4.63 8.76
N THR A 281 22.08 4.55 7.45
CA THR A 281 23.02 5.42 6.69
C THR A 281 24.50 5.34 7.09
N ASP A 282 24.90 4.49 8.02
CA ASP A 282 26.33 4.33 8.42
C ASP A 282 27.24 3.76 7.31
N TYR A 283 26.68 3.36 6.17
CA TYR A 283 27.41 2.93 4.99
C TYR A 283 26.59 3.23 3.72
N ASP A 284 27.30 3.40 2.60
CA ASP A 284 26.68 3.64 1.29
C ASP A 284 25.68 2.54 0.94
N TRP A 285 24.56 2.94 0.34
CA TRP A 285 23.59 2.01 -0.19
C TRP A 285 24.17 1.06 -1.25
N TRP A 286 25.14 1.53 -2.04
CA TRP A 286 25.87 0.75 -3.04
C TRP A 286 27.04 -0.03 -2.44
N ALA A 287 27.11 -0.15 -1.10
CA ALA A 287 28.10 -1.00 -0.47
C ALA A 287 28.06 -2.40 -1.06
N ASP A 288 29.22 -2.83 -1.51
CA ASP A 288 29.41 -4.10 -2.19
C ASP A 288 30.42 -4.96 -1.41
N HIS A 289 30.80 -6.06 -2.03
CA HIS A 289 31.73 -7.00 -1.44
C HIS A 289 33.12 -6.44 -1.14
N THR A 290 33.55 -5.37 -1.81
CA THR A 290 34.88 -4.79 -1.61
C THR A 290 35.03 -4.19 -0.22
N LEU A 291 33.91 -3.88 0.44
CA LEU A 291 33.85 -3.38 1.81
C LEU A 291 33.78 -4.48 2.86
N ASN A 292 33.69 -5.75 2.47
CA ASN A 292 33.72 -6.87 3.42
C ASN A 292 35.15 -7.08 3.99
N PRO A 293 35.26 -7.69 5.18
CA PRO A 293 36.57 -8.05 5.75
C PRO A 293 37.30 -9.08 4.90
N ASP A 294 38.64 -8.99 4.86
CA ASP A 294 39.49 -9.98 4.20
C ASP A 294 39.48 -11.31 4.95
N LYS A 295 39.48 -11.25 6.29
CA LYS A 295 39.42 -12.43 7.14
C LYS A 295 38.23 -12.39 8.08
N LYS A 296 37.77 -13.59 8.39
CA LYS A 296 36.71 -13.82 9.37
C LYS A 296 37.05 -13.19 10.72
N GLY A 297 36.13 -12.40 11.26
CA GLY A 297 36.27 -11.76 12.58
C GLY A 297 36.99 -10.42 12.54
N GLU A 298 37.46 -10.00 11.37
CA GLU A 298 37.96 -8.65 11.16
C GLU A 298 36.80 -7.66 10.94
N PRO A 299 37.01 -6.36 11.20
CA PRO A 299 36.05 -5.33 10.86
C PRO A 299 35.86 -5.25 9.35
N SER A 300 34.66 -4.80 8.93
CA SER A 300 34.46 -4.43 7.54
C SER A 300 35.37 -3.25 7.16
N LYS A 301 35.59 -3.08 5.86
CA LYS A 301 36.40 -1.99 5.28
C LYS A 301 35.58 -0.71 5.04
N VAL A 302 34.37 -0.61 5.59
CA VAL A 302 33.58 0.62 5.58
C VAL A 302 34.41 1.74 6.21
N ASN A 303 34.62 2.81 5.46
CA ASN A 303 35.42 3.92 5.91
C ASN A 303 34.56 4.92 6.71
N LEU A 304 34.50 4.72 8.02
CA LEU A 304 33.75 5.59 8.92
C LEU A 304 34.26 7.03 8.97
N SER A 305 35.52 7.31 8.59
CA SER A 305 36.02 8.69 8.55
C SER A 305 35.52 9.51 7.36
N LYS A 306 34.90 8.86 6.37
CA LYS A 306 34.16 9.56 5.32
C LYS A 306 32.77 9.99 5.79
N GLU A 307 32.12 9.14 6.58
CA GLU A 307 30.75 9.39 7.08
C GLU A 307 30.76 10.31 8.31
N TYR A 308 31.78 10.18 9.15
CA TYR A 308 31.98 10.98 10.36
C TYR A 308 33.32 11.70 10.25
N PRO A 309 33.45 12.96 10.71
CA PRO A 309 34.70 13.73 10.67
C PRO A 309 35.69 13.22 11.75
N LEU A 310 36.03 11.93 11.69
CA LEU A 310 37.01 11.28 12.56
C LEU A 310 38.41 11.64 12.05
N ASN A 311 39.34 11.91 12.97
CA ASN A 311 40.72 12.19 12.62
C ASN A 311 41.42 10.97 11.98
N GLY A 312 42.62 11.17 11.42
CA GLY A 312 43.40 10.10 10.79
C GLY A 312 43.81 8.93 11.71
N LYS A 313 43.63 9.05 13.02
CA LYS A 313 43.90 8.00 14.02
C LYS A 313 42.68 7.13 14.34
N ALA A 314 41.52 7.36 13.72
CA ALA A 314 40.27 6.66 14.03
C ALA A 314 40.39 5.13 14.11
N LYS A 315 41.10 4.52 13.15
CA LYS A 315 41.31 3.07 13.12
C LYS A 315 42.20 2.58 14.26
N GLU A 316 43.25 3.34 14.60
CA GLU A 316 44.14 3.06 15.74
C GLU A 316 43.37 3.17 17.07
N GLN A 317 42.43 4.13 17.13
CA GLN A 317 41.53 4.36 18.25
C GLN A 317 40.34 3.40 18.29
N GLY A 318 40.25 2.41 17.38
CA GLY A 318 39.24 1.36 17.40
C GLY A 318 37.89 1.71 16.75
N TYR A 319 37.75 2.88 16.12
CA TYR A 319 36.55 3.29 15.38
C TYR A 319 36.48 2.55 14.03
N VAL A 320 35.88 1.36 14.07
CA VAL A 320 35.71 0.48 12.90
C VAL A 320 34.28 -0.05 12.82
N PHE A 321 33.82 -0.36 11.62
CA PHE A 321 32.47 -0.89 11.42
C PHE A 321 32.45 -2.41 11.62
N LYS A 322 32.14 -2.82 12.85
CA LYS A 322 31.93 -4.22 13.29
C LYS A 322 30.96 -4.29 14.45
N GLN A 323 30.56 -5.49 14.84
CA GLN A 323 29.79 -5.76 16.05
C GLN A 323 30.58 -5.34 17.30
N ASN A 324 29.96 -4.48 18.12
CA ASN A 324 30.47 -4.01 19.42
C ASN A 324 31.97 -3.65 19.45
N PRO A 325 32.45 -2.68 18.65
CA PRO A 325 33.84 -2.28 18.66
C PRO A 325 34.22 -1.68 20.02
N VAL A 326 35.44 -1.97 20.45
CA VAL A 326 36.08 -1.32 21.60
C VAL A 326 36.88 -0.14 21.08
N VAL A 327 36.61 1.05 21.61
CA VAL A 327 37.18 2.32 21.20
C VAL A 327 37.99 2.94 22.34
N LYS A 328 39.14 3.49 21.97
CA LYS A 328 40.07 4.17 22.86
C LYS A 328 39.89 5.67 22.69
N ILE A 329 39.00 6.24 23.51
CA ILE A 329 38.63 7.66 23.42
C ILE A 329 39.52 8.53 24.32
N PHE A 330 40.07 7.94 25.38
CA PHE A 330 40.92 8.63 26.34
C PHE A 330 42.39 8.37 26.01
N GLU A 331 43.17 9.44 25.80
CA GLU A 331 44.61 9.33 25.55
C GLU A 331 45.39 9.09 26.86
N ASP A 332 44.95 9.69 27.96
CA ASP A 332 45.67 9.72 29.24
C ASP A 332 45.07 8.80 30.33
N VAL A 333 44.04 8.01 30.00
CA VAL A 333 43.36 7.12 30.95
C VAL A 333 43.29 5.71 30.38
N ASP A 334 43.72 4.71 31.15
CA ASP A 334 43.58 3.29 30.81
C ASP A 334 42.12 2.83 31.00
N PHE A 335 41.26 3.31 30.11
CA PHE A 335 39.84 3.03 30.13
C PHE A 335 39.28 3.02 28.70
N ASP A 336 38.80 1.87 28.27
CA ASP A 336 38.21 1.69 26.95
C ASP A 336 36.67 1.69 27.02
N LEU A 337 36.03 2.24 26.00
CA LEU A 337 34.58 2.19 25.84
C LEU A 337 34.20 1.14 24.79
N ARG A 338 33.09 0.44 24.99
CA ARG A 338 32.53 -0.47 23.99
C ARG A 338 31.27 0.12 23.39
N LEU A 339 31.28 0.38 22.09
CA LEU A 339 30.10 0.89 21.40
C LEU A 339 29.05 -0.23 21.29
N ALA A 340 27.77 0.12 21.48
CA ALA A 340 26.64 -0.80 21.33
C ALA A 340 26.18 -0.89 19.86
N ILE A 341 27.12 -1.13 18.94
CA ILE A 341 26.84 -1.25 17.50
C ILE A 341 26.48 -2.69 17.17
N ASN A 342 25.38 -2.87 16.42
CA ASN A 342 25.00 -4.15 15.87
C ASN A 342 24.85 -4.05 14.35
N THR A 343 25.90 -4.46 13.63
CA THR A 343 25.97 -4.43 12.16
C THR A 343 24.92 -5.32 11.50
N ALA A 344 24.36 -6.31 12.20
CA ALA A 344 23.21 -7.08 11.73
C ALA A 344 21.89 -6.29 11.78
N GLN A 345 21.86 -5.13 12.48
CA GLN A 345 20.68 -4.27 12.64
C GLN A 345 20.73 -2.99 11.81
N PHE A 346 21.89 -2.60 11.28
CA PHE A 346 22.10 -1.32 10.57
C PHE A 346 21.55 -1.32 9.13
N GLY A 347 21.11 -2.48 8.65
CA GLY A 347 20.16 -2.53 7.54
C GLY A 347 19.39 -3.83 7.56
N ARG A 348 18.07 -3.74 7.50
CA ARG A 348 17.18 -4.88 7.66
C ARG A 348 16.00 -4.85 6.72
N ILE A 349 15.62 -6.02 6.27
CA ILE A 349 14.42 -6.25 5.51
C ILE A 349 13.42 -6.99 6.39
N PHE A 350 12.28 -6.36 6.55
CA PHE A 350 11.07 -6.94 7.13
C PHE A 350 10.12 -7.28 5.99
N GLN A 351 9.24 -8.25 6.19
CA GLN A 351 8.16 -8.48 5.25
C GLN A 351 6.92 -9.02 5.95
N ASP A 352 5.78 -8.90 5.28
CA ASP A 352 4.64 -9.75 5.58
C ASP A 352 3.97 -10.18 4.28
N ARG A 353 3.23 -11.28 4.34
CA ARG A 353 2.54 -11.85 3.17
C ARG A 353 1.11 -12.24 3.50
N SER A 354 0.23 -12.24 2.50
CA SER A 354 -1.19 -12.52 2.70
C SER A 354 -1.48 -13.97 2.91
N HIS A 355 -2.63 -14.19 3.53
CA HIS A 355 -3.39 -15.36 3.18
C HIS A 355 -3.73 -15.33 1.69
N THR A 356 -3.94 -16.50 1.12
CA THR A 356 -4.25 -16.59 -0.30
C THR A 356 -5.53 -15.84 -0.66
N PHE A 357 -5.59 -15.24 -1.84
CA PHE A 357 -6.79 -14.61 -2.40
C PHE A 357 -6.91 -14.95 -3.89
N SER A 358 -8.11 -14.78 -4.47
CA SER A 358 -8.32 -14.92 -5.92
C SER A 358 -8.41 -13.55 -6.60
N ILE A 359 -7.84 -13.44 -7.80
CA ILE A 359 -8.13 -12.38 -8.77
C ILE A 359 -9.09 -12.96 -9.81
N LYS A 360 -10.33 -12.47 -9.83
CA LYS A 360 -11.38 -12.96 -10.75
C LYS A 360 -11.57 -12.00 -11.91
N LYS A 361 -11.79 -12.54 -13.10
CA LYS A 361 -12.24 -11.76 -14.26
C LYS A 361 -13.60 -11.13 -13.93
N ARG A 362 -13.82 -9.88 -14.36
CA ARG A 362 -15.13 -9.23 -14.26
C ARG A 362 -16.18 -10.01 -15.04
N PRO A 363 -17.37 -10.27 -14.47
CA PRO A 363 -18.51 -10.71 -15.25
C PRO A 363 -18.99 -9.59 -16.18
N GLN A 364 -19.75 -9.95 -17.23
CA GLN A 364 -20.09 -9.04 -18.33
C GLN A 364 -20.88 -7.80 -17.87
N ASP A 365 -21.72 -7.95 -16.86
CA ASP A 365 -22.51 -6.89 -16.23
C ASP A 365 -21.67 -5.88 -15.43
N LEU A 366 -20.44 -6.24 -15.07
CA LEU A 366 -19.51 -5.38 -14.31
C LEU A 366 -18.33 -4.88 -15.15
N LYS A 367 -18.33 -5.10 -16.47
CA LYS A 367 -17.19 -4.79 -17.35
C LYS A 367 -16.68 -3.34 -17.18
N ASP A 368 -17.61 -2.38 -17.16
CA ASP A 368 -17.32 -0.93 -17.07
C ASP A 368 -17.47 -0.39 -15.64
N ALA A 369 -17.74 -1.25 -14.66
CA ALA A 369 -18.00 -0.82 -13.28
C ALA A 369 -16.70 -0.31 -12.60
N VAL A 370 -16.83 0.80 -11.88
CA VAL A 370 -15.80 1.24 -10.93
C VAL A 370 -16.12 0.62 -9.58
N ILE A 371 -15.37 -0.42 -9.20
CA ILE A 371 -15.62 -1.21 -7.99
C ILE A 371 -14.62 -0.81 -6.91
N HIS A 372 -15.12 -0.39 -5.75
CA HIS A 372 -14.34 -0.13 -4.54
C HIS A 372 -14.53 -1.27 -3.54
N ASN A 373 -13.43 -1.90 -3.12
CA ASN A 373 -13.49 -2.98 -2.15
C ASN A 373 -13.54 -2.42 -0.72
N LEU A 374 -14.53 -2.84 0.05
CA LEU A 374 -14.66 -2.52 1.47
C LEU A 374 -14.47 -3.80 2.28
N ASN A 375 -13.37 -3.83 3.00
CA ASN A 375 -12.91 -4.98 3.78
C ASN A 375 -12.89 -4.66 5.28
N VAL A 376 -12.43 -5.64 6.05
CA VAL A 376 -12.17 -5.51 7.48
C VAL A 376 -10.71 -5.86 7.75
N ARG A 377 -10.06 -5.05 8.58
CA ARG A 377 -8.75 -5.35 9.18
C ARG A 377 -8.90 -5.79 10.62
N GLY A 378 -7.81 -6.29 11.20
CA GLY A 378 -7.70 -6.46 12.65
C GLY A 378 -7.96 -7.88 13.15
N LYS A 379 -7.76 -8.07 14.46
CA LYS A 379 -8.12 -9.30 15.17
C LYS A 379 -8.83 -8.99 16.48
N ARG A 380 -9.48 -9.99 17.06
CA ARG A 380 -10.15 -9.92 18.37
C ARG A 380 -9.16 -9.54 19.46
N GLY A 381 -9.56 -8.69 20.40
CA GLY A 381 -8.79 -8.25 21.56
C GLY A 381 -8.91 -6.75 21.78
N ASN A 382 -8.31 -6.26 22.87
CA ASN A 382 -8.07 -4.83 23.08
C ASN A 382 -6.71 -4.42 22.49
N ILE A 383 -6.44 -3.11 22.37
CA ILE A 383 -5.18 -2.57 21.80
C ILE A 383 -3.90 -3.19 22.35
N VAL A 384 -3.84 -3.51 23.65
CA VAL A 384 -2.64 -4.12 24.29
C VAL A 384 -2.53 -5.61 23.93
N GLN A 385 -3.65 -6.33 23.93
CA GLN A 385 -3.70 -7.75 23.62
C GLN A 385 -3.33 -8.05 22.16
N VAL A 386 -3.72 -7.18 21.23
CA VAL A 386 -3.50 -7.41 19.80
C VAL A 386 -2.17 -6.88 19.30
N TYR A 387 -1.52 -5.95 20.02
CA TYR A 387 -0.23 -5.38 19.64
C TYR A 387 0.82 -6.47 19.31
N PRO A 388 1.58 -6.32 18.21
CA PRO A 388 1.69 -5.18 17.29
C PRO A 388 0.74 -5.25 16.09
N ALA A 389 -0.27 -6.14 16.11
CA ALA A 389 -1.42 -6.02 15.22
C ALA A 389 -2.38 -4.92 15.72
N VAL A 390 -3.54 -4.80 15.09
CA VAL A 390 -4.59 -3.81 15.45
C VAL A 390 -5.92 -4.50 15.69
N GLU A 391 -6.82 -3.78 16.36
CA GLU A 391 -8.21 -4.17 16.59
C GLU A 391 -9.02 -4.14 15.29
N TYR A 392 -10.22 -4.71 15.30
CA TYR A 392 -11.09 -4.72 14.12
C TYR A 392 -11.50 -3.32 13.69
N ASP A 393 -11.41 -3.06 12.39
CA ASP A 393 -11.86 -1.81 11.79
C ASP A 393 -12.21 -2.02 10.30
N PHE A 394 -12.99 -1.12 9.71
CA PHE A 394 -13.25 -1.15 8.28
C PHE A 394 -12.07 -0.57 7.50
N VAL A 395 -11.78 -1.14 6.33
CA VAL A 395 -10.77 -0.63 5.41
C VAL A 395 -11.37 -0.50 4.01
N PRO A 396 -11.50 0.72 3.48
CA PRO A 396 -11.29 2.00 4.16
C PRO A 396 -12.38 2.30 5.21
N ASN A 397 -12.03 3.07 6.25
CA ASN A 397 -13.01 3.62 7.20
C ASN A 397 -13.67 4.93 6.70
N LEU A 398 -13.07 5.60 5.72
CA LEU A 398 -13.68 6.70 4.96
C LEU A 398 -13.57 6.38 3.47
N LEU A 399 -14.72 6.14 2.84
CA LEU A 399 -14.82 5.85 1.42
C LEU A 399 -15.54 7.01 0.71
N ASN A 400 -14.86 7.67 -0.25
CA ASN A 400 -15.47 8.69 -1.09
C ASN A 400 -15.68 8.12 -2.49
N ILE A 401 -16.91 8.13 -2.99
CA ILE A 401 -17.29 7.52 -4.27
C ILE A 401 -18.28 8.40 -5.04
N ALA A 402 -18.43 8.11 -6.33
CA ALA A 402 -19.43 8.74 -7.17
C ALA A 402 -20.72 7.90 -7.22
N THR A 403 -21.86 8.56 -7.45
CA THR A 403 -23.09 7.89 -7.87
C THR A 403 -22.81 7.12 -9.16
N GLY A 404 -23.18 5.85 -9.21
CA GLY A 404 -22.88 4.92 -10.31
C GLY A 404 -21.71 3.98 -10.04
N ASP A 405 -20.84 4.29 -9.07
CA ASP A 405 -19.80 3.37 -8.61
C ASP A 405 -20.39 2.17 -7.87
N TYR A 406 -19.59 1.14 -7.68
CA TYR A 406 -19.94 -0.08 -6.97
C TYR A 406 -19.11 -0.23 -5.71
N ILE A 407 -19.72 -0.73 -4.63
CA ILE A 407 -19.01 -1.18 -3.44
C ILE A 407 -19.09 -2.70 -3.35
N HIS A 408 -17.97 -3.36 -3.13
CA HIS A 408 -17.90 -4.79 -2.82
C HIS A 408 -17.60 -4.99 -1.34
N PHE A 409 -18.63 -5.30 -0.55
CA PHE A 409 -18.50 -5.63 0.87
C PHE A 409 -18.08 -7.09 1.04
N GLN A 410 -16.88 -7.32 1.57
CA GLN A 410 -16.35 -8.67 1.76
C GLN A 410 -15.32 -8.74 2.89
N TRP A 411 -15.41 -9.74 3.76
CA TRP A 411 -14.40 -9.98 4.80
C TRP A 411 -14.49 -11.38 5.37
N ASN A 412 -13.47 -11.74 6.16
CA ASN A 412 -13.53 -12.86 7.06
C ASN A 412 -13.49 -12.39 8.51
N GLY A 413 -14.20 -13.12 9.36
CA GLY A 413 -13.86 -13.26 10.76
C GLY A 413 -13.10 -14.56 11.03
N SER A 414 -13.07 -14.97 12.29
CA SER A 414 -12.37 -16.16 12.75
C SER A 414 -13.12 -16.86 13.89
N ASN A 415 -12.85 -18.15 14.05
CA ASN A 415 -13.35 -18.97 15.17
C ASN A 415 -12.19 -19.46 16.07
N THR A 416 -10.97 -19.00 15.79
CA THR A 416 -9.76 -19.55 16.37
C THR A 416 -8.94 -18.49 17.09
N ASN A 417 -9.51 -17.35 17.46
CA ASN A 417 -8.78 -16.38 18.27
C ASN A 417 -8.53 -16.90 19.69
N ASN A 418 -7.61 -16.24 20.39
CA ASN A 418 -7.39 -16.51 21.80
C ASN A 418 -8.69 -16.27 22.59
N LYS A 419 -9.10 -17.26 23.39
CA LYS A 419 -10.35 -17.19 24.18
C LYS A 419 -10.28 -16.16 25.32
N ASN A 420 -9.07 -15.79 25.74
CA ASN A 420 -8.83 -14.81 26.80
C ASN A 420 -8.78 -13.37 26.26
N PHE A 421 -8.97 -13.17 24.95
CA PHE A 421 -8.96 -11.85 24.35
C PHE A 421 -10.35 -11.21 24.40
N GLU A 422 -10.35 -9.93 24.73
CA GLU A 422 -11.55 -9.10 24.84
C GLU A 422 -12.35 -9.09 23.52
N GLY A 423 -13.68 -9.01 23.63
CA GLY A 423 -14.58 -8.87 22.49
C GLY A 423 -15.93 -9.52 22.71
N ASN A 424 -16.87 -9.26 21.79
CA ASN A 424 -18.25 -9.72 21.94
C ASN A 424 -18.53 -11.06 21.25
N GLY A 425 -19.63 -11.70 21.67
CA GLY A 425 -20.03 -13.05 21.24
C GLY A 425 -19.25 -14.16 21.95
N ILE A 426 -19.27 -15.37 21.38
CA ILE A 426 -18.56 -16.53 21.94
C ILE A 426 -17.05 -16.27 21.96
N ALA A 427 -16.41 -16.55 23.11
CA ALA A 427 -14.98 -16.39 23.29
C ALA A 427 -14.16 -17.09 22.19
N GLY A 428 -13.17 -16.40 21.63
CA GLY A 428 -12.33 -16.88 20.52
C GLY A 428 -12.98 -16.75 19.13
N THR A 429 -14.25 -16.35 19.04
CA THR A 429 -14.93 -16.08 17.77
C THR A 429 -15.06 -14.57 17.51
N ASP A 430 -15.12 -14.20 16.24
CA ASP A 430 -15.40 -12.84 15.79
C ASP A 430 -16.20 -12.84 14.49
N ARG A 431 -17.07 -11.85 14.35
CA ARG A 431 -17.84 -11.56 13.14
C ARG A 431 -17.90 -10.06 12.97
N ASN A 432 -18.05 -9.61 11.73
CA ASN A 432 -18.14 -8.20 11.40
C ASN A 432 -19.40 -8.00 10.58
N ASN A 433 -20.24 -7.04 10.96
CA ASN A 433 -21.49 -6.70 10.28
C ASN A 433 -21.56 -5.20 10.01
N VAL A 434 -22.56 -4.79 9.25
CA VAL A 434 -22.76 -3.38 8.90
C VAL A 434 -24.21 -3.01 9.18
N VAL A 435 -24.40 -1.98 10.00
CA VAL A 435 -25.68 -1.31 10.18
C VAL A 435 -25.48 0.20 10.06
N MET A 436 -26.43 0.87 9.41
CA MET A 436 -26.45 2.33 9.33
C MET A 436 -26.72 2.94 10.70
N LEU A 437 -25.95 3.96 11.07
CA LEU A 437 -26.16 4.72 12.28
C LEU A 437 -27.39 5.63 12.15
N ALA A 438 -28.04 5.94 13.27
CA ALA A 438 -29.02 7.01 13.35
C ALA A 438 -28.34 8.35 13.07
N GLU A 439 -29.09 9.27 12.44
CA GLU A 439 -28.59 10.62 12.19
C GLU A 439 -28.10 11.25 13.48
N SER A 440 -26.99 11.98 13.37
CA SER A 440 -26.41 12.68 14.50
C SER A 440 -27.00 14.07 14.62
N ASP A 441 -27.41 14.45 15.83
CA ASP A 441 -27.78 15.83 16.16
C ASP A 441 -26.56 16.79 16.14
N PHE A 442 -25.34 16.26 15.99
CA PHE A 442 -24.13 17.07 15.86
C PHE A 442 -23.94 17.51 14.41
N SER A 443 -24.03 18.83 14.16
CA SER A 443 -23.61 19.37 12.87
C SER A 443 -22.11 19.12 12.67
N GLU A 444 -21.72 18.34 11.64
CA GLU A 444 -20.35 18.34 11.09
C GLU A 444 -20.06 19.74 10.50
N LYS A 445 -19.85 20.76 11.35
CA LYS A 445 -19.48 22.10 10.88
C LYS A 445 -18.06 22.02 10.31
N SER A 446 -17.97 21.72 9.02
CA SER A 446 -16.76 21.92 8.22
C SER A 446 -16.49 23.42 8.14
N LYS A 447 -15.70 23.97 9.05
CA LYS A 447 -15.01 25.23 8.78
C LYS A 447 -13.76 24.87 7.97
N ASN A 448 -13.80 25.19 6.68
CA ASN A 448 -12.75 25.05 5.65
C ASN A 448 -11.31 25.17 6.18
N VAL A 449 -10.77 24.07 6.69
CA VAL A 449 -9.35 23.86 6.92
C VAL A 449 -9.08 22.36 6.69
N PRO A 450 -8.27 21.97 5.69
CA PRO A 450 -7.97 20.55 5.41
C PRO A 450 -7.26 19.82 6.56
N TYR A 451 -6.80 20.57 7.57
CA TYR A 451 -5.94 20.09 8.65
C TYR A 451 -6.51 20.29 10.06
N LYS A 452 -7.75 20.79 10.22
CA LYS A 452 -8.37 20.96 11.54
C LYS A 452 -9.74 20.27 11.61
N LEU A 453 -9.73 18.97 11.89
CA LEU A 453 -10.92 18.24 12.37
C LEU A 453 -11.24 18.77 13.78
N LEU A 454 -11.96 19.88 13.87
CA LEU A 454 -12.67 20.22 15.10
C LEU A 454 -14.15 19.87 14.93
N SER A 455 -14.39 18.57 14.92
CA SER A 455 -15.62 17.97 15.44
C SER A 455 -15.15 17.07 16.58
N PHE A 456 -15.29 17.52 17.84
CA PHE A 456 -15.12 16.62 18.97
C PHE A 456 -16.35 15.70 18.97
N GLY A 457 -16.19 14.46 18.50
CA GLY A 457 -17.28 13.49 18.36
C GLY A 457 -17.00 12.46 17.28
N HIS A 458 -17.33 11.19 17.55
CA HIS A 458 -17.16 10.04 16.65
C HIS A 458 -18.02 10.19 15.37
N TYR A 459 -17.93 9.23 14.42
CA TYR A 459 -18.70 9.15 13.17
C TYR A 459 -20.26 9.07 13.34
N GLY A 460 -20.82 9.54 14.46
CA GLY A 460 -22.25 9.52 14.75
C GLY A 460 -22.54 8.94 16.13
N THR A 461 -23.83 8.72 16.41
CA THR A 461 -24.29 8.08 17.65
C THR A 461 -23.85 6.61 17.74
N ASN A 462 -24.05 5.95 18.87
CA ASN A 462 -23.91 4.49 19.01
C ASN A 462 -25.23 3.74 18.78
N TYR A 463 -26.22 4.39 18.18
CA TYR A 463 -27.54 3.82 17.93
C TYR A 463 -27.76 3.61 16.44
N PRO A 464 -28.17 2.41 15.99
CA PRO A 464 -28.46 2.15 14.59
C PRO A 464 -29.84 2.67 14.19
N THR A 465 -29.99 3.06 12.92
CA THR A 465 -31.30 3.29 12.31
C THR A 465 -32.05 1.96 12.21
N LYS A 466 -33.37 1.96 12.48
CA LYS A 466 -34.21 0.77 12.25
C LYS A 466 -34.11 0.38 10.77
N ILE A 467 -33.92 -0.91 10.47
CA ILE A 467 -33.80 -1.42 9.09
C ILE A 467 -34.98 -0.97 8.21
N THR A 468 -36.20 -0.92 8.76
CA THR A 468 -37.41 -0.47 8.05
C THR A 468 -37.36 0.99 7.59
N ASN A 469 -36.53 1.80 8.24
CA ASN A 469 -36.37 3.23 7.99
C ASN A 469 -34.99 3.55 7.41
N SER A 470 -34.17 2.54 7.14
CA SER A 470 -32.80 2.72 6.68
C SER A 470 -32.78 2.87 5.16
N SER A 471 -32.28 4.01 4.69
CA SER A 471 -31.97 4.29 3.28
C SER A 471 -30.50 4.02 2.95
N PHE A 472 -29.85 3.08 3.66
CA PHE A 472 -28.40 2.85 3.57
C PHE A 472 -27.97 2.56 2.13
N LEU A 473 -27.32 3.55 1.51
CA LEU A 473 -26.84 3.53 0.13
C LEU A 473 -27.93 3.19 -0.92
N GLU A 474 -29.21 3.35 -0.58
CA GLU A 474 -30.36 2.84 -1.36
C GLU A 474 -30.25 1.35 -1.72
N LEU A 475 -29.57 0.57 -0.88
CA LEU A 475 -29.52 -0.88 -1.03
C LEU A 475 -30.90 -1.48 -0.79
N SER A 476 -31.14 -2.63 -1.42
CA SER A 476 -32.39 -3.37 -1.21
C SER A 476 -32.57 -3.74 0.26
N LYS A 477 -33.82 -3.87 0.71
CA LYS A 477 -34.12 -4.32 2.08
C LYS A 477 -33.45 -5.66 2.39
N ASP A 478 -33.33 -6.54 1.41
CA ASP A 478 -32.63 -7.82 1.54
C ASP A 478 -31.11 -7.63 1.74
N ASP A 479 -30.47 -6.74 0.97
CA ASP A 479 -29.03 -6.47 1.11
C ASP A 479 -28.68 -5.80 2.46
N ILE A 480 -29.45 -4.79 2.90
CA ILE A 480 -29.23 -4.15 4.22
C ILE A 480 -29.48 -5.15 5.36
N THR A 481 -30.43 -6.07 5.17
CA THR A 481 -30.70 -7.13 6.13
C THR A 481 -29.49 -8.08 6.14
N LYS A 482 -29.06 -8.62 5.00
CA LYS A 482 -27.86 -9.46 4.87
C LYS A 482 -26.61 -8.81 5.48
N LEU A 483 -26.39 -7.51 5.29
CA LEU A 483 -25.28 -6.78 5.93
C LEU A 483 -25.39 -6.74 7.46
N ALA A 484 -26.60 -6.62 8.00
CA ALA A 484 -26.85 -6.55 9.43
C ALA A 484 -26.69 -7.90 10.15
N HIS A 485 -27.20 -8.99 9.57
CA HIS A 485 -27.17 -10.32 10.21
C HIS A 485 -26.26 -11.35 9.50
N LEU A 486 -25.50 -10.95 8.49
CA LEU A 486 -24.55 -11.80 7.75
C LEU A 486 -25.21 -13.00 7.06
N GLY A 487 -26.43 -12.82 6.56
CA GLY A 487 -27.22 -13.91 5.98
C GLY A 487 -27.66 -14.99 6.99
N ASN A 488 -27.43 -14.78 8.28
CA ASN A 488 -27.83 -15.71 9.34
C ASN A 488 -29.36 -15.82 9.46
N THR A 489 -29.93 -16.96 9.09
CA THR A 489 -31.38 -17.21 9.19
C THR A 489 -31.79 -17.86 10.52
N LYS A 490 -30.87 -18.04 11.47
CA LYS A 490 -31.06 -18.91 12.65
C LYS A 490 -31.52 -18.18 13.92
N GLY A 491 -32.79 -17.78 13.95
CA GLY A 491 -33.48 -17.32 15.16
C GLY A 491 -32.85 -16.09 15.82
N ASN A 492 -33.11 -15.89 17.12
CA ASN A 492 -32.53 -14.78 17.89
C ASN A 492 -31.04 -15.05 18.17
N ASP A 493 -30.16 -14.33 17.48
CA ASP A 493 -28.69 -14.42 17.62
C ASP A 493 -28.07 -13.00 17.66
N PRO A 494 -28.28 -12.25 18.76
CA PRO A 494 -27.96 -10.82 18.83
C PRO A 494 -26.47 -10.51 18.71
N LEU A 495 -25.60 -11.50 18.93
CA LEU A 495 -24.15 -11.40 18.82
C LEU A 495 -23.59 -12.13 17.59
N LEU A 496 -24.45 -12.60 16.69
CA LEU A 496 -24.06 -13.27 15.44
C LEU A 496 -23.14 -14.47 15.67
N ASN A 497 -23.35 -15.22 16.75
CA ASN A 497 -22.54 -16.38 17.12
C ASN A 497 -22.69 -17.55 16.14
N LYS A 498 -23.84 -17.65 15.47
CA LYS A 498 -24.19 -18.72 14.54
C LYS A 498 -23.91 -18.36 13.08
N ALA A 499 -23.51 -17.11 12.79
CA ALA A 499 -23.15 -16.66 11.46
C ALA A 499 -21.82 -17.28 10.99
N ASP A 500 -21.63 -17.38 9.68
CA ASP A 500 -20.37 -17.85 9.10
C ASP A 500 -19.26 -16.82 9.22
N THR A 501 -18.01 -17.31 9.24
CA THR A 501 -16.82 -16.42 9.31
C THR A 501 -16.66 -15.58 8.05
N TYR A 502 -16.99 -16.12 6.88
CA TYR A 502 -16.87 -15.40 5.62
C TYR A 502 -18.19 -14.71 5.28
N PHE A 503 -18.10 -13.46 4.85
CA PHE A 503 -19.22 -12.71 4.31
C PHE A 503 -18.85 -12.08 2.98
N ASP A 504 -19.77 -12.18 2.01
CA ASP A 504 -19.68 -11.57 0.70
C ASP A 504 -21.08 -11.13 0.26
N LEU A 505 -21.26 -9.83 0.03
CA LEU A 505 -22.49 -9.29 -0.56
C LEU A 505 -22.47 -9.34 -2.10
N GLY A 506 -21.27 -9.46 -2.69
CA GLY A 506 -20.99 -9.10 -4.07
C GLY A 506 -21.00 -7.58 -4.30
N PRO A 507 -20.58 -7.10 -5.49
CA PRO A 507 -20.65 -5.69 -5.84
C PRO A 507 -22.10 -5.18 -5.89
N ARG A 508 -22.34 -4.00 -5.32
CA ARG A 508 -23.62 -3.28 -5.41
C ARG A 508 -23.40 -1.88 -5.93
N LYS A 509 -24.19 -1.50 -6.94
CA LYS A 509 -24.19 -0.15 -7.52
C LYS A 509 -24.79 0.83 -6.52
N ILE A 510 -24.15 1.98 -6.35
CA ILE A 510 -24.61 3.03 -5.47
C ILE A 510 -25.29 4.10 -6.30
N THR A 511 -26.55 4.43 -5.97
CA THR A 511 -27.42 5.25 -6.82
C THR A 511 -27.80 6.58 -6.19
N LYS A 512 -27.44 6.82 -4.93
CA LYS A 512 -27.91 7.97 -4.16
C LYS A 512 -26.77 8.70 -3.48
N GLN A 513 -26.71 10.00 -3.74
CA GLN A 513 -25.86 10.93 -3.02
C GLN A 513 -26.20 10.94 -1.52
N GLY A 514 -25.17 11.02 -0.69
CA GLY A 514 -25.37 11.13 0.74
C GLY A 514 -24.10 10.91 1.54
N LYS A 515 -24.19 11.18 2.84
CA LYS A 515 -23.20 10.77 3.82
C LYS A 515 -23.81 9.65 4.65
N TYR A 516 -23.22 8.47 4.57
CA TYR A 516 -23.71 7.28 5.25
C TYR A 516 -22.69 6.88 6.32
N HIS A 517 -23.06 7.02 7.58
CA HIS A 517 -22.28 6.51 8.69
C HIS A 517 -22.82 5.15 9.12
N PHE A 518 -21.92 4.23 9.43
CA PHE A 518 -22.27 2.85 9.75
C PHE A 518 -21.31 2.28 10.80
N MET A 519 -21.72 1.21 11.44
CA MET A 519 -20.92 0.51 12.44
C MET A 519 -21.08 -1.00 12.35
N CYS A 520 -20.12 -1.72 12.94
CA CYS A 520 -20.28 -3.12 13.31
C CYS A 520 -20.88 -3.21 14.72
N THR A 521 -22.13 -3.64 14.86
CA THR A 521 -22.78 -3.75 16.19
C THR A 521 -22.05 -4.73 17.11
N ARG A 522 -21.47 -5.79 16.54
CA ARG A 522 -20.74 -6.78 17.34
C ARG A 522 -19.41 -6.22 17.88
N ASN A 523 -18.69 -5.42 17.12
CA ASN A 523 -17.31 -5.03 17.48
C ASN A 523 -17.18 -3.54 17.85
N ASN A 524 -18.29 -2.81 17.95
CA ASN A 524 -18.34 -1.45 18.45
C ASN A 524 -18.55 -1.46 19.98
N ASP A 525 -17.46 -1.33 20.74
CA ASP A 525 -17.43 -1.45 22.21
C ASP A 525 -16.51 -0.35 22.79
N PHE A 526 -17.08 0.52 23.63
CA PHE A 526 -16.47 1.76 24.15
C PHE A 526 -15.35 1.52 25.18
N SER A 527 -14.57 0.45 25.05
CA SER A 527 -13.30 0.28 25.75
C SER A 527 -12.11 0.84 24.96
N ASN A 528 -12.25 0.94 23.63
CA ASN A 528 -11.26 1.37 22.60
C ASN A 528 -11.60 0.87 21.18
N ARG A 529 -12.61 0.00 21.02
CA ARG A 529 -13.02 -0.56 19.72
C ARG A 529 -14.18 0.23 19.12
N ASP A 530 -13.89 1.08 18.14
CA ASP A 530 -14.88 1.89 17.42
C ASP A 530 -14.90 1.49 15.93
N GLN A 531 -15.32 0.25 15.64
CA GLN A 531 -15.42 -0.23 14.25
C GLN A 531 -16.60 0.47 13.55
N LYS A 532 -16.30 1.69 13.06
CA LYS A 532 -17.22 2.58 12.36
C LYS A 532 -16.61 3.03 11.05
N GLY A 533 -17.48 3.27 10.08
CA GLY A 533 -17.08 3.81 8.80
C GLY A 533 -18.02 4.90 8.32
N LYS A 534 -17.53 5.63 7.32
CA LYS A 534 -18.25 6.69 6.63
C LYS A 534 -18.10 6.49 5.12
N ILE A 535 -19.21 6.42 4.41
CA ILE A 535 -19.25 6.48 2.95
C ILE A 535 -19.82 7.85 2.55
N VAL A 536 -19.11 8.57 1.69
CA VAL A 536 -19.57 9.83 1.10
C VAL A 536 -19.78 9.59 -0.38
N VAL A 537 -21.04 9.58 -0.78
CA VAL A 537 -21.47 9.45 -2.18
C VAL A 537 -21.72 10.84 -2.73
N ARG A 538 -21.13 11.14 -3.89
CA ARG A 538 -21.27 12.42 -4.59
C ARG A 538 -21.83 12.17 -5.98
N ASP A 539 -22.63 13.08 -6.52
CA ASP A 539 -23.15 12.94 -7.89
C ASP A 539 -22.13 13.27 -8.97
N PHE A 540 -20.93 13.68 -8.56
CA PHE A 540 -19.82 13.98 -9.43
C PHE A 540 -18.66 13.01 -9.22
N PRO A 541 -17.89 12.71 -10.28
CA PRO A 541 -16.69 11.90 -10.19
C PRO A 541 -15.64 12.60 -9.31
N ILE A 542 -14.82 11.76 -8.66
CA ILE A 542 -13.73 12.19 -7.79
C ILE A 542 -12.55 11.21 -7.93
N VAL A 543 -11.33 11.75 -8.03
CA VAL A 543 -10.11 10.96 -8.14
C VAL A 543 -9.09 11.49 -7.15
N TYR A 544 -8.37 10.58 -6.51
CA TYR A 544 -7.26 10.88 -5.61
C TYR A 544 -5.96 10.30 -6.16
N LYS A 545 -4.87 11.07 -6.11
CA LYS A 545 -3.55 10.58 -6.49
C LYS A 545 -2.47 11.25 -5.67
N MET A 546 -1.50 10.47 -5.20
CA MET A 546 -0.29 11.02 -4.60
C MET A 546 0.79 11.22 -5.66
N ILE A 547 1.33 12.43 -5.77
CA ILE A 547 2.38 12.81 -6.74
C ILE A 547 3.47 13.58 -5.99
N GLY A 548 4.74 13.28 -6.25
CA GLY A 548 5.90 13.98 -5.68
C GLY A 548 6.92 14.35 -6.75
N LEU A 549 8.22 14.28 -6.42
CA LEU A 549 9.35 14.70 -7.25
C LEU A 549 9.42 13.94 -8.58
N GLN A 550 8.96 12.69 -8.65
CA GLN A 550 8.91 11.94 -9.90
C GLN A 550 7.87 12.50 -10.91
N GLY A 551 7.01 13.43 -10.48
CA GLY A 551 5.93 13.95 -11.31
C GLY A 551 4.87 12.89 -11.63
N GLY A 552 3.98 13.24 -12.56
CA GLY A 552 2.92 12.37 -13.05
C GLY A 552 1.63 13.11 -13.36
N THR A 553 0.62 12.35 -13.79
CA THR A 553 -0.68 12.90 -14.20
C THR A 553 -1.79 12.44 -13.26
N ILE A 554 -2.63 13.35 -12.77
CA ILE A 554 -3.95 13.02 -12.22
C ILE A 554 -5.00 13.45 -13.25
N ALA A 555 -5.91 12.54 -13.60
CA ALA A 555 -6.95 12.79 -14.59
C ALA A 555 -8.30 12.29 -14.08
N ILE A 556 -9.36 13.00 -14.47
CA ILE A 556 -10.73 12.67 -14.13
C ILE A 556 -11.53 12.41 -15.40
N GLN A 557 -11.75 11.11 -15.67
CA GLN A 557 -12.44 10.64 -16.87
C GLN A 557 -11.86 11.31 -18.14
N SER A 558 -12.71 11.74 -19.07
CA SER A 558 -12.38 12.55 -20.24
C SER A 558 -12.70 14.03 -20.02
N LYS A 559 -12.65 14.53 -18.78
CA LYS A 559 -13.05 15.90 -18.42
C LYS A 559 -11.86 16.81 -18.19
N ALA A 560 -10.90 16.38 -17.39
CA ALA A 560 -9.70 17.16 -17.12
C ALA A 560 -8.51 16.30 -16.73
N ALA A 561 -7.31 16.84 -16.93
CA ALA A 561 -6.06 16.25 -16.50
C ALA A 561 -5.08 17.33 -16.01
N LEU A 562 -4.37 17.03 -14.94
CA LEU A 562 -3.25 17.84 -14.44
C LEU A 562 -1.97 17.03 -14.63
N TYR A 563 -1.08 17.52 -15.48
CA TYR A 563 0.25 16.97 -15.67
C TYR A 563 1.27 17.75 -14.84
N ILE A 564 2.00 17.03 -14.00
CA ILE A 564 3.07 17.56 -13.15
C ILE A 564 4.39 17.01 -13.67
N PRO A 565 5.28 17.86 -14.23
CA PRO A 565 6.61 17.42 -14.64
C PRO A 565 7.44 16.90 -13.45
N PRO A 566 8.43 16.02 -13.69
CA PRO A 566 9.41 15.67 -12.68
C PRO A 566 10.15 16.91 -12.15
N ASN A 567 10.58 16.86 -10.89
CA ASN A 567 11.26 17.94 -10.16
C ASN A 567 10.43 19.22 -9.95
N THR A 568 9.12 19.21 -10.21
CA THR A 568 8.25 20.35 -9.92
C THR A 568 7.79 20.42 -8.46
N LEU A 569 7.59 19.27 -7.81
CA LEU A 569 7.19 19.18 -6.41
C LEU A 569 8.39 18.81 -5.53
N ASP A 570 8.53 19.49 -4.40
CA ASP A 570 9.60 19.27 -3.40
C ASP A 570 9.24 18.14 -2.40
N LYS A 571 7.97 17.74 -2.35
CA LYS A 571 7.44 16.73 -1.44
C LYS A 571 6.29 15.96 -2.06
N LEU A 572 5.98 14.82 -1.46
CA LEU A 572 4.80 14.04 -1.81
C LEU A 572 3.51 14.79 -1.44
N LEU A 573 2.66 15.02 -2.44
CA LEU A 573 1.39 15.70 -2.31
C LEU A 573 0.23 14.75 -2.57
N SER A 574 -0.81 14.82 -1.73
CA SER A 574 -2.08 14.14 -2.00
C SER A 574 -2.99 15.07 -2.77
N LEU A 575 -3.14 14.82 -4.07
CA LEU A 575 -4.02 15.56 -4.96
C LEU A 575 -5.41 14.93 -5.00
N GLN A 576 -6.43 15.79 -5.04
CA GLN A 576 -7.80 15.41 -5.33
C GLN A 576 -8.30 16.21 -6.52
N MET A 577 -8.94 15.53 -7.47
CA MET A 577 -9.62 16.15 -8.60
C MET A 577 -11.10 15.72 -8.59
N ALA A 578 -12.02 16.66 -8.78
CA ALA A 578 -13.44 16.40 -8.91
C ALA A 578 -14.03 17.23 -10.06
N SER A 579 -15.09 16.74 -10.70
CA SER A 579 -15.72 17.40 -11.86
C SER A 579 -17.21 17.59 -11.61
N TRP A 580 -17.65 18.82 -11.33
CA TRP A 580 -19.07 19.14 -11.15
C TRP A 580 -19.68 19.53 -12.49
N ARG A 581 -20.87 19.02 -12.78
CA ARG A 581 -21.57 19.42 -14.01
C ARG A 581 -21.86 20.93 -13.95
N SER A 582 -21.98 21.56 -15.12
CA SER A 582 -22.15 23.01 -15.21
C SER A 582 -23.41 23.52 -14.50
N ASP A 583 -24.50 22.74 -14.50
CA ASP A 583 -25.71 22.98 -13.71
C ASP A 583 -25.44 22.94 -12.20
N GLU A 584 -24.75 21.90 -11.71
CA GLU A 584 -24.39 21.72 -10.30
C GLU A 584 -23.46 22.82 -9.78
N GLY A 585 -22.42 23.16 -10.55
CA GLY A 585 -21.51 24.23 -10.18
C GLY A 585 -22.19 25.61 -10.17
N ASN A 586 -23.13 25.83 -11.09
CA ASN A 586 -23.95 27.04 -11.10
C ASN A 586 -24.89 27.11 -9.89
N ASP A 587 -25.51 25.99 -9.51
CA ASP A 587 -26.36 25.95 -8.31
C ASP A 587 -25.54 26.15 -7.03
N TRP A 588 -24.33 25.61 -6.95
CA TRP A 588 -23.38 25.89 -5.88
C TRP A 588 -23.01 27.39 -5.81
N LEU A 589 -22.75 28.04 -6.95
CA LEU A 589 -22.53 29.49 -7.01
C LEU A 589 -23.73 30.27 -6.46
N LYS A 590 -24.96 29.93 -6.89
CA LYS A 590 -26.20 30.56 -6.40
C LYS A 590 -26.38 30.38 -4.90
N GLU A 591 -26.16 29.17 -4.38
CA GLU A 591 -26.25 28.87 -2.94
C GLU A 591 -25.29 29.76 -2.13
N LYS A 592 -24.08 29.98 -2.64
CA LYS A 592 -23.09 30.87 -2.04
C LYS A 592 -23.34 32.35 -2.29
N ARG A 593 -24.40 32.70 -3.04
CA ARG A 593 -24.71 34.07 -3.50
C ARG A 593 -23.51 34.68 -4.24
N LYS A 594 -22.83 33.88 -5.06
CA LYS A 594 -21.70 34.28 -5.90
C LYS A 594 -22.07 34.17 -7.38
N ARG A 595 -21.36 34.90 -8.24
CA ARG A 595 -21.53 34.87 -9.69
C ARG A 595 -20.17 34.89 -10.38
N LEU A 596 -20.10 34.29 -11.57
CA LEU A 596 -18.97 34.46 -12.47
C LEU A 596 -19.11 35.78 -13.25
N PRO A 597 -18.02 36.53 -13.47
CA PRO A 597 -18.07 37.77 -14.22
C PRO A 597 -18.18 37.52 -15.73
N ILE A 598 -19.10 38.22 -16.41
CA ILE A 598 -19.13 38.35 -17.89
C ILE A 598 -19.29 37.01 -18.63
N VAL A 599 -20.26 36.19 -18.21
CA VAL A 599 -20.52 34.85 -18.76
C VAL A 599 -21.83 34.80 -19.54
N GLU A 600 -21.81 34.28 -20.77
CA GLU A 600 -23.01 33.90 -21.55
C GLU A 600 -23.41 32.44 -21.31
N GLY A 601 -22.42 31.58 -21.07
CA GLY A 601 -22.64 30.16 -20.83
C GLY A 601 -21.37 29.45 -20.39
N PHE A 602 -21.51 28.18 -19.98
CA PHE A 602 -20.40 27.33 -19.60
C PHE A 602 -19.89 26.54 -20.81
N ALA A 603 -18.56 26.49 -20.97
CA ALA A 603 -17.88 25.73 -22.02
C ALA A 603 -17.22 24.44 -21.49
N SER A 604 -17.25 24.20 -20.17
CA SER A 604 -16.81 22.95 -19.55
C SER A 604 -17.60 22.63 -18.28
N ASP A 605 -17.31 21.46 -17.68
CA ASP A 605 -17.62 21.17 -16.27
C ASP A 605 -16.74 22.04 -15.34
N PHE A 606 -17.16 22.21 -14.09
CA PHE A 606 -16.33 22.81 -13.04
C PHE A 606 -15.32 21.78 -12.53
N ILE A 607 -14.05 22.12 -12.52
CA ILE A 607 -12.97 21.24 -12.06
C ILE A 607 -12.46 21.72 -10.71
N LEU A 608 -12.74 20.98 -9.64
CA LEU A 608 -12.11 21.19 -8.34
C LEU A 608 -10.78 20.44 -8.29
N LEU A 609 -9.72 21.16 -7.95
CA LEU A 609 -8.39 20.63 -7.70
C LEU A 609 -7.94 21.00 -6.27
N LEU A 610 -7.60 20.00 -5.45
CA LEU A 610 -7.06 20.20 -4.11
C LEU A 610 -5.61 19.68 -4.03
N PRO A 611 -4.75 20.29 -3.19
CA PRO A 611 -5.03 21.44 -2.30
C PRO A 611 -5.20 22.75 -3.06
N VAL A 612 -5.96 23.71 -2.50
CA VAL A 612 -6.27 25.00 -3.17
C VAL A 612 -5.06 25.94 -3.16
N GLU A 613 -4.20 25.76 -2.16
CA GLU A 613 -3.00 26.55 -1.95
C GLU A 613 -1.98 26.36 -3.08
N ASN A 614 -0.96 27.22 -3.10
CA ASN A 614 0.18 27.05 -3.99
C ASN A 614 0.91 25.75 -3.66
N PHE A 615 0.99 24.86 -4.64
CA PHE A 615 1.66 23.57 -4.51
C PHE A 615 2.81 23.41 -5.51
N ALA A 616 2.95 24.30 -6.49
CA ALA A 616 4.01 24.27 -7.50
C ALA A 616 4.74 25.63 -7.49
N ALA A 617 5.51 25.87 -6.44
CA ALA A 617 6.06 27.18 -6.11
C ALA A 617 6.96 27.75 -7.23
N GLU A 618 7.92 26.94 -7.70
CA GLU A 618 8.94 27.40 -8.65
C GLU A 618 8.48 27.28 -10.10
N SER A 619 7.99 26.11 -10.52
CA SER A 619 7.61 25.81 -11.91
C SER A 619 6.10 25.55 -12.04
N PRO A 620 5.41 26.09 -13.06
CA PRO A 620 4.01 25.79 -13.29
C PRO A 620 3.79 24.33 -13.69
N VAL A 621 2.56 23.86 -13.52
CA VAL A 621 2.07 22.56 -13.97
C VAL A 621 0.95 22.76 -14.99
N ARG A 622 0.75 21.80 -15.91
CA ARG A 622 -0.20 21.96 -17.01
C ARG A 622 -1.55 21.35 -16.65
N LEU A 623 -2.57 22.20 -16.48
CA LEU A 623 -3.96 21.78 -16.39
C LEU A 623 -4.55 21.77 -17.81
N SER A 624 -5.27 20.70 -18.13
CA SER A 624 -6.00 20.54 -19.39
C SER A 624 -7.46 20.25 -19.07
N ILE A 625 -8.39 21.04 -19.60
CA ILE A 625 -9.83 20.89 -19.41
C ILE A 625 -10.45 20.67 -20.79
N ASN A 626 -11.13 19.54 -20.97
CA ASN A 626 -11.86 19.27 -22.20
C ASN A 626 -13.12 20.12 -22.24
N LEU A 627 -13.30 20.84 -23.35
CA LEU A 627 -14.46 21.67 -23.58
C LEU A 627 -15.65 20.79 -23.96
N THR A 628 -16.80 21.07 -23.38
CA THR A 628 -18.08 20.42 -23.74
C THR A 628 -18.76 21.15 -24.88
N ASP A 629 -18.36 22.38 -25.17
CA ASP A 629 -18.94 23.26 -26.17
C ASP A 629 -17.86 24.21 -26.70
N THR A 630 -17.66 24.22 -28.01
CA THR A 630 -16.65 25.02 -28.71
C THR A 630 -17.26 26.06 -29.65
N ASP A 631 -18.58 26.27 -29.60
CA ASP A 631 -19.33 27.06 -30.59
C ASP A 631 -19.27 28.57 -30.32
N SER A 632 -18.24 29.05 -29.63
CA SER A 632 -18.07 30.47 -29.26
C SER A 632 -16.68 30.94 -29.65
N ASP A 633 -16.61 32.14 -30.23
CA ASP A 633 -15.36 32.76 -30.67
C ASP A 633 -14.45 33.19 -29.49
N ILE A 634 -15.02 33.32 -28.28
CA ILE A 634 -14.29 33.79 -27.10
C ILE A 634 -14.59 32.87 -25.90
N ILE A 635 -13.68 31.92 -25.66
CA ILE A 635 -13.70 31.06 -24.48
C ILE A 635 -12.57 31.47 -23.54
N SER A 636 -12.91 31.61 -22.26
CA SER A 636 -11.96 31.92 -21.19
C SER A 636 -12.06 30.93 -20.05
N VAL A 637 -10.95 30.70 -19.37
CA VAL A 637 -10.94 29.91 -18.13
C VAL A 637 -10.82 30.84 -16.93
N TYR A 638 -11.67 30.59 -15.94
CA TYR A 638 -11.66 31.27 -14.66
C TYR A 638 -11.30 30.30 -13.54
N ARG A 639 -10.61 30.84 -12.53
CA ARG A 639 -10.23 30.12 -11.32
C ARG A 639 -10.71 30.88 -10.07
N THR A 640 -11.19 30.15 -9.07
CA THR A 640 -11.34 30.65 -7.71
C THR A 640 -10.64 29.74 -6.70
N GLY A 641 -10.04 30.33 -5.66
CA GLY A 641 -9.31 29.62 -4.61
C GLY A 641 -9.37 30.29 -3.25
N ASP A 642 -10.20 31.32 -3.06
CA ASP A 642 -10.43 31.89 -1.74
C ASP A 642 -11.25 30.94 -0.87
N LYS A 643 -11.18 31.10 0.46
CA LYS A 643 -11.86 30.20 1.41
C LYS A 643 -13.39 30.20 1.25
N GLU A 644 -13.93 31.22 0.60
CA GLU A 644 -15.36 31.36 0.28
C GLU A 644 -15.69 31.09 -1.19
N TYR A 645 -14.68 30.84 -2.02
CA TYR A 645 -14.77 30.65 -3.47
C TYR A 645 -15.56 31.74 -4.22
N GLY A 646 -15.45 32.99 -3.76
CA GLY A 646 -16.20 34.13 -4.27
C GLY A 646 -15.43 35.01 -5.25
N VAL A 647 -14.11 34.94 -5.25
CA VAL A 647 -13.26 35.77 -6.13
C VAL A 647 -12.77 34.93 -7.29
N TRP A 648 -13.17 35.32 -8.51
CA TRP A 648 -12.82 34.65 -9.75
C TRP A 648 -11.76 35.44 -10.52
N GLN A 649 -10.75 34.75 -11.00
CA GLN A 649 -9.62 35.31 -11.76
C GLN A 649 -9.56 34.62 -13.12
N ARG A 650 -9.52 35.41 -14.20
CA ARG A 650 -9.24 34.88 -15.54
C ARG A 650 -7.80 34.38 -15.57
N ILE A 651 -7.59 33.16 -16.06
CA ILE A 651 -6.26 32.57 -16.20
C ILE A 651 -5.85 32.50 -17.67
N VAL A 652 -4.55 32.70 -17.93
CA VAL A 652 -3.99 32.59 -19.28
C VAL A 652 -4.19 31.16 -19.76
N THR A 653 -4.80 31.02 -20.93
CA THR A 653 -5.24 29.74 -21.47
C THR A 653 -5.03 29.69 -22.97
N GLU A 654 -4.50 28.57 -23.44
CA GLU A 654 -4.41 28.22 -24.85
C GLU A 654 -5.50 27.19 -25.16
N ILE A 655 -6.25 27.38 -26.25
CA ILE A 655 -7.27 26.43 -26.68
C ILE A 655 -6.77 25.73 -27.94
N GLU A 656 -6.66 24.41 -27.87
CA GLU A 656 -6.22 23.58 -28.97
C GLU A 656 -7.11 22.32 -29.04
N ASN A 657 -7.66 22.03 -30.22
CA ASN A 657 -8.45 20.81 -30.49
C ASN A 657 -9.56 20.53 -29.45
N GLY A 658 -10.26 21.58 -29.01
CA GLY A 658 -11.35 21.47 -28.02
C GLY A 658 -10.87 21.26 -26.58
N VAL A 659 -9.60 21.54 -26.28
CA VAL A 659 -9.02 21.44 -24.94
C VAL A 659 -8.45 22.79 -24.53
N ALA A 660 -8.83 23.26 -23.35
CA ALA A 660 -8.26 24.43 -22.71
C ALA A 660 -7.05 24.03 -21.87
N HIS A 661 -5.88 24.57 -22.20
CA HIS A 661 -4.63 24.35 -21.50
C HIS A 661 -4.22 25.58 -20.72
N SER A 662 -3.97 25.42 -19.42
CA SER A 662 -3.52 26.50 -18.55
C SER A 662 -2.32 26.04 -17.71
N ASP A 663 -1.30 26.87 -17.65
CA ASP A 663 -0.18 26.70 -16.74
C ASP A 663 -0.53 27.29 -15.37
N ILE A 664 -0.61 26.43 -14.35
CA ILE A 664 -1.10 26.79 -13.02
C ILE A 664 -0.07 26.46 -11.94
N LYS A 665 -0.16 27.13 -10.80
CA LYS A 665 0.68 26.86 -9.61
C LYS A 665 -0.12 26.45 -8.36
N GLN A 666 -1.44 26.57 -8.42
CA GLN A 666 -2.32 26.49 -7.27
C GLN A 666 -3.55 25.63 -7.61
N GLY A 667 -4.20 25.02 -6.62
CA GLY A 667 -5.47 24.34 -6.87
C GLY A 667 -6.63 25.33 -6.90
N GLY A 668 -7.84 24.87 -6.64
CA GLY A 668 -9.05 25.68 -6.66
C GLY A 668 -10.11 25.10 -7.58
N VAL A 669 -11.15 25.89 -7.84
CA VAL A 669 -12.20 25.55 -8.79
C VAL A 669 -11.91 26.27 -10.10
N TYR A 670 -11.87 25.51 -11.18
CA TYR A 670 -11.62 25.98 -12.54
C TYR A 670 -12.85 25.76 -13.41
N ILE A 671 -13.13 26.67 -14.35
CA ILE A 671 -14.26 26.56 -15.27
C ILE A 671 -13.95 27.30 -16.57
N ALA A 672 -14.19 26.67 -17.72
CA ALA A 672 -14.21 27.33 -19.02
C ALA A 672 -15.60 27.92 -19.28
N VAL A 673 -15.66 29.16 -19.75
CA VAL A 673 -16.90 29.90 -20.00
C VAL A 673 -16.84 30.60 -21.36
N LYS A 674 -18.02 30.81 -21.95
CA LYS A 674 -18.22 31.67 -23.12
C LYS A 674 -18.34 33.12 -22.62
N GLU A 675 -17.44 33.99 -23.05
CA GLU A 675 -17.47 35.41 -22.66
C GLU A 675 -18.52 36.20 -23.47
N LYS A 676 -19.19 37.15 -22.82
CA LYS A 676 -19.98 38.17 -23.54
C LYS A 676 -19.05 39.02 -24.40
N SER A 677 -19.39 39.21 -25.67
CA SER A 677 -18.72 40.21 -26.51
C SER A 677 -18.79 41.59 -25.85
N LEU A 678 -17.67 42.32 -25.81
CA LEU A 678 -17.59 43.68 -25.25
C LEU A 678 -18.57 44.64 -25.94
N ASP A 679 -18.96 44.37 -27.19
CA ASP A 679 -19.95 45.16 -27.94
C ASP A 679 -21.39 45.01 -27.39
N MET A 680 -21.66 44.02 -26.52
CA MET A 680 -22.96 43.83 -25.88
C MET A 680 -23.05 44.43 -24.46
N ILE A 681 -21.97 45.04 -23.93
CA ILE A 681 -21.95 45.67 -22.59
C ILE A 681 -22.38 47.15 -22.64
N THR A 682 -23.08 47.58 -23.70
CA THR A 682 -23.77 48.86 -23.70
C THR A 682 -25.21 48.68 -23.23
N ASN A 683 -25.47 49.18 -22.03
CA ASN A 683 -26.74 49.35 -21.32
C ASN A 683 -27.14 48.23 -20.34
N GLN A 684 -27.07 48.60 -19.06
CA GLN A 684 -27.65 47.93 -17.89
C GLN A 684 -26.96 46.65 -17.42
N GLU A 685 -25.94 46.80 -16.56
CA GLU A 685 -25.88 46.17 -15.23
C GLU A 685 -24.51 46.46 -14.60
N VAL A 686 -24.38 47.65 -14.00
CA VAL A 686 -23.41 47.88 -12.92
C VAL A 686 -24.20 47.78 -11.62
N ILE A 687 -24.08 46.66 -10.92
CA ILE A 687 -24.50 46.58 -9.51
C ILE A 687 -23.36 45.96 -8.71
N SER A 688 -22.96 46.74 -7.69
CA SER A 688 -21.97 46.52 -6.62
C SER A 688 -22.09 45.19 -5.90
#